data_AF-A0A835QD39-F1
#
_entry.id   AF-A0A835QD39-F1
#
_cell.length_a   1.000
_cell.length_b   1.000
_cell.length_c   1.000
_cell.angle_alpha   90.00
_cell.angle_beta   90.00
_cell.angle_gamma   90.00
#
_symmetry.space_group_name_H-M   'P 1'
#
loop_
_entity.id
_entity.type
_entity.pdbx_description
1 polymer ?
#
loop_
_entity_poly.entity_id
_entity_poly.type
_entity_poly.pdbx_seq_one_letter_code
_entity_poly.pdbx_strand_id
1 'polypeptide(L)'
;MFIESFKVESPNVKYGDNEIYSVYNYDTTELVHEIRNGTYGWIVKPKTVRYEFKTDTHVPTLGVMLVGWGGNNGSTLTAGVIANREGISWVTKDNVQQANYFGSLTQASTIRVGSYNGEEIYAPFKSLLPMVNPDNIVFGGWDISDMNLADAMTRAKVFDIDLQKQLRPYMESMVPLPGIYDPDFIAANQDSRANNVIKGTKKEQVQQVIKDIREFKEKSKVDKVVVLWTANTERYSDVIVGLNDTIENLLGSLEKNEAEISPSTLYAIACVMENVPFINGSPQNTFVPGLIDLAIQRNSLIGGDDFKSGQTKMKSVLVDFLVGAGIKPTSIVSYNHLGNNDGMNLSAPQTFRSKEISKSNVVDDMVASNGILYQPGEHPDHVVVIKYVPYVGDSKRAMDEYTSEIFMGGKNTIVLHNTCEDSLLAAPIILDLVLLTELSSRIQLKAEGEGKFHSFHPVATILSYLTKAPLVPPGTPVVNALSKQRAMLENILRACIGLAPENNMILDRIATSDKRRLRRSHIVIYLLSKPASSSSSELLLLKLQPYNCAPNMACISLLRSPLPLLQARKSTSPCAQLQQHLPKSSNAHIFGLRFHTATSSPAILRARRSLICAKACAFRDSYEKFKKAGAEVVGISGDDPSSHKAFAKKYRLPFTLLSDDGNKVRKEWGVPSDLFGTLPGRQTYVIDKKGVIQLVYNNQFQPEKHVDETLKLLQSI
;
A
#
# COMPACT_ATOMS: atom_id res chain seq x y z
N MET A 1 -9.62 -0.96 -8.75
CA MET A 1 -9.94 0.48 -8.66
C MET A 1 -9.24 1.13 -7.45
N PHE A 2 -9.02 2.45 -7.49
CA PHE A 2 -8.41 3.25 -6.41
C PHE A 2 -9.41 4.30 -5.91
N ILE A 3 -9.42 4.58 -4.60
CA ILE A 3 -10.27 5.58 -3.94
C ILE A 3 -9.42 6.44 -3.00
N GLU A 4 -9.76 7.72 -2.85
CA GLU A 4 -8.96 8.66 -2.05
C GLU A 4 -9.20 8.52 -0.53
N SER A 5 -10.43 8.15 -0.13
CA SER A 5 -10.84 7.97 1.25
C SER A 5 -11.99 6.96 1.37
N PHE A 6 -12.25 6.48 2.58
CA PHE A 6 -13.38 5.59 2.90
C PHE A 6 -13.84 5.79 4.34
N LYS A 7 -14.98 5.22 4.70
CA LYS A 7 -15.49 5.13 6.07
C LYS A 7 -15.94 3.69 6.33
N VAL A 8 -15.69 3.17 7.53
CA VAL A 8 -16.14 1.82 7.92
C VAL A 8 -17.55 1.93 8.51
N GLU A 9 -18.48 1.13 8.01
CA GLU A 9 -19.80 0.96 8.62
C GLU A 9 -19.85 -0.41 9.30
N SER A 10 -19.88 -0.42 10.64
CA SER A 10 -19.83 -1.63 11.45
C SER A 10 -20.47 -1.37 12.82
N PRO A 11 -21.25 -2.32 13.38
CA PRO A 11 -21.79 -2.18 14.75
C PRO A 11 -20.69 -2.12 15.82
N ASN A 12 -19.47 -2.57 15.48
CA ASN A 12 -18.30 -2.53 16.35
C ASN A 12 -17.51 -1.22 16.24
N VAL A 13 -17.94 -0.24 15.44
CA VAL A 13 -17.22 1.02 15.23
C VAL A 13 -18.15 2.20 15.48
N LYS A 14 -17.68 3.17 16.26
CA LYS A 14 -18.37 4.44 16.51
C LYS A 14 -17.43 5.60 16.21
N TYR A 15 -17.85 6.47 15.30
CA TYR A 15 -17.20 7.74 15.04
C TYR A 15 -17.92 8.80 15.89
N GLY A 16 -17.23 9.31 16.91
CA GLY A 16 -17.63 10.52 17.64
C GLY A 16 -17.01 11.77 16.99
N ASP A 17 -17.21 12.93 17.62
CA ASP A 17 -16.73 14.21 17.08
C ASP A 17 -15.19 14.29 17.03
N ASN A 18 -14.53 13.79 18.09
CA ASN A 18 -13.06 13.83 18.27
C ASN A 18 -12.42 12.43 18.46
N GLU A 19 -13.17 11.34 18.28
CA GLU A 19 -12.64 9.99 18.52
C GLU A 19 -13.27 8.90 17.65
N ILE A 20 -12.46 7.90 17.29
CA ILE A 20 -12.91 6.62 16.75
C ILE A 20 -12.80 5.60 17.88
N TYR A 21 -13.93 5.03 18.27
CA TYR A 21 -14.00 3.87 19.14
C TYR A 21 -14.25 2.62 18.29
N SER A 22 -13.45 1.58 18.47
CA SER A 22 -13.67 0.28 17.82
C SER A 22 -13.59 -0.88 18.81
N VAL A 23 -14.36 -1.93 18.56
CA VAL A 23 -14.25 -3.24 19.21
C VAL A 23 -13.62 -4.21 18.22
N TYR A 24 -12.55 -4.89 18.65
CA TYR A 24 -11.78 -5.78 17.80
C TYR A 24 -11.50 -7.09 18.52
N ASN A 25 -11.72 -8.21 17.83
CA ASN A 25 -11.41 -9.54 18.34
C ASN A 25 -10.04 -9.95 17.81
N TYR A 26 -9.06 -10.08 18.71
CA TYR A 26 -7.72 -10.56 18.39
C TYR A 26 -7.69 -12.09 18.51
N ASP A 27 -7.82 -12.75 17.37
CA ASP A 27 -7.67 -14.21 17.26
C ASP A 27 -6.19 -14.59 17.22
N THR A 28 -5.80 -15.51 18.11
CA THR A 28 -4.42 -15.98 18.29
C THR A 28 -4.41 -17.45 18.75
N THR A 29 -3.23 -17.99 19.07
CA THR A 29 -3.07 -19.39 19.51
C THR A 29 -2.20 -19.49 20.76
N GLU A 30 -2.66 -20.28 21.72
CA GLU A 30 -1.88 -20.74 22.87
C GLU A 30 -1.27 -22.12 22.56
N LEU A 31 0.01 -22.32 22.90
CA LEU A 31 0.68 -23.61 22.77
C LEU A 31 0.93 -24.21 24.15
N VAL A 32 0.56 -25.47 24.34
CA VAL A 32 0.81 -26.22 25.58
C VAL A 32 1.46 -27.56 25.24
N HIS A 33 2.49 -27.94 26.00
CA HIS A 33 3.09 -29.27 25.89
C HIS A 33 2.33 -30.28 26.73
N GLU A 34 2.13 -31.49 26.21
CA GLU A 34 1.66 -32.63 26.99
C GLU A 34 2.47 -33.88 26.65
N ILE A 35 2.81 -34.69 27.65
CA ILE A 35 3.37 -36.03 27.46
C ILE A 35 2.22 -37.03 27.58
N ARG A 36 1.76 -37.59 26.45
CA ARG A 36 0.76 -38.67 26.44
C ARG A 36 1.42 -39.99 26.05
N ASN A 37 1.22 -41.02 26.86
CA ASN A 37 1.75 -42.37 26.63
C ASN A 37 3.27 -42.41 26.36
N GLY A 38 4.05 -41.54 27.01
CA GLY A 38 5.50 -41.42 26.80
C GLY A 38 5.92 -40.62 25.55
N THR A 39 4.97 -40.18 24.71
CA THR A 39 5.23 -39.36 23.53
C THR A 39 5.02 -37.88 23.86
N TYR A 40 6.02 -37.04 23.54
CA TYR A 40 5.96 -35.60 23.68
C TYR A 40 5.15 -34.98 22.53
N GLY A 41 4.14 -34.17 22.85
CA GLY A 41 3.27 -33.54 21.86
C GLY A 41 2.96 -32.08 22.18
N TRP A 42 2.63 -31.32 21.13
CA TRP A 42 2.11 -29.96 21.22
C TRP A 42 0.60 -29.94 21.08
N ILE A 43 -0.07 -29.20 21.95
CA ILE A 43 -1.49 -28.85 21.85
C ILE A 43 -1.57 -27.39 21.43
N VAL A 44 -2.18 -27.12 20.28
CA VAL A 44 -2.45 -25.77 19.79
C VAL A 44 -3.91 -25.43 20.08
N LYS A 45 -4.14 -24.42 20.92
CA LYS A 45 -5.47 -23.97 21.31
C LYS A 45 -5.77 -22.59 20.70
N PRO A 46 -6.79 -22.47 19.82
CA PRO A 46 -7.27 -21.17 19.38
C PRO A 46 -7.76 -20.34 20.60
N LYS A 47 -7.40 -19.06 20.62
CA LYS A 47 -7.75 -18.12 21.69
C LYS A 47 -8.17 -16.80 21.05
N THR A 48 -9.32 -16.27 21.43
CA THR A 48 -9.75 -14.91 21.05
C THR A 48 -9.63 -14.01 22.26
N VAL A 49 -9.01 -12.84 22.10
CA VAL A 49 -8.98 -11.78 23.11
C VAL A 49 -9.69 -10.57 22.54
N ARG A 50 -10.75 -10.12 23.21
CA ARG A 50 -11.47 -8.91 22.80
C ARG A 50 -10.73 -7.67 23.31
N TYR A 51 -10.55 -6.71 22.41
CA TYR A 51 -10.00 -5.38 22.68
C TYR A 51 -11.01 -4.30 22.35
N GLU A 52 -10.97 -3.21 23.12
CA GLU A 52 -11.55 -1.93 22.75
C GLU A 52 -10.41 -0.98 22.41
N PHE A 53 -10.46 -0.36 21.23
CA PHE A 53 -9.56 0.72 20.83
C PHE A 53 -10.28 2.06 20.90
N LYS A 54 -9.54 3.11 21.25
CA LYS A 54 -9.96 4.50 21.22
C LYS A 54 -8.84 5.30 20.54
N THR A 55 -9.13 5.89 19.39
CA THR A 55 -8.19 6.73 18.65
C THR A 55 -8.69 8.17 18.63
N ASP A 56 -7.89 9.09 19.18
CA ASP A 56 -8.14 10.53 19.04
C ASP A 56 -7.98 10.97 17.57
N THR A 57 -9.01 11.60 17.01
CA THR A 57 -9.02 12.08 15.62
C THR A 57 -8.49 13.51 15.48
N HIS A 58 -8.26 14.23 16.57
CA HIS A 58 -7.63 15.54 16.54
C HIS A 58 -6.17 15.39 16.11
N VAL A 59 -5.84 15.91 14.92
CA VAL A 59 -4.47 15.90 14.39
C VAL A 59 -3.74 17.14 14.91
N PRO A 60 -2.71 16.98 15.77
CA PRO A 60 -2.01 18.10 16.38
C PRO A 60 -1.11 18.82 15.38
N THR A 61 -0.76 20.06 15.69
CA THR A 61 0.44 20.70 15.11
C THR A 61 1.69 20.00 15.67
N LEU A 62 2.62 19.65 14.77
CA LEU A 62 3.77 18.79 15.08
C LEU A 62 5.09 19.52 14.85
N GLY A 63 5.87 19.63 15.91
CA GLY A 63 7.29 19.95 15.83
C GLY A 63 8.15 18.69 15.73
N VAL A 64 9.17 18.72 14.89
CA VAL A 64 10.17 17.65 14.78
C VAL A 64 11.55 18.24 15.05
N MET A 65 12.21 17.78 16.11
CA MET A 65 13.58 18.18 16.44
C MET A 65 14.56 17.07 16.10
N LEU A 66 15.51 17.36 15.21
CA LEU A 66 16.49 16.40 14.74
C LEU A 66 17.82 16.58 15.45
N VAL A 67 18.36 15.51 16.04
CA VAL A 67 19.79 15.51 16.43
C VAL A 67 20.59 15.18 15.17
N GLY A 68 21.53 16.04 14.78
CA GLY A 68 22.16 16.02 13.47
C GLY A 68 21.31 16.69 12.38
N TRP A 69 20.58 17.75 12.72
CA TRP A 69 19.68 18.46 11.78
C TRP A 69 20.42 19.00 10.56
N GLY A 70 21.62 19.54 10.77
CA GLY A 70 22.52 19.96 9.70
C GLY A 70 23.20 18.81 8.95
N GLY A 71 22.87 17.54 9.20
CA GLY A 71 23.36 16.37 8.47
C GLY A 71 22.77 16.21 7.07
N ASN A 72 23.25 15.20 6.31
CA ASN A 72 22.72 14.89 4.98
C ASN A 72 21.20 14.60 5.04
N ASN A 73 20.78 13.71 5.93
CA ASN A 73 19.37 13.37 6.12
C ASN A 73 18.51 14.56 6.61
N GLY A 74 18.98 15.30 7.63
CA GLY A 74 18.22 16.38 8.25
C GLY A 74 18.00 17.56 7.29
N SER A 75 19.04 17.95 6.55
CA SER A 75 18.91 18.94 5.47
C SER A 75 18.01 18.44 4.34
N THR A 76 18.17 17.17 3.91
CA THR A 76 17.35 16.57 2.84
C THR A 76 15.86 16.51 3.19
N LEU A 77 15.51 16.10 4.42
CA LEU A 77 14.11 16.05 4.88
C LEU A 77 13.49 17.44 4.95
N THR A 78 14.21 18.40 5.55
CA THR A 78 13.72 19.79 5.71
C THR A 78 13.47 20.43 4.34
N ALA A 79 14.44 20.34 3.44
CA ALA A 79 14.32 20.75 2.03
C ALA A 79 13.16 20.05 1.31
N GLY A 80 13.04 18.73 1.44
CA GLY A 80 12.01 17.94 0.79
C GLY A 80 10.59 18.31 1.23
N VAL A 81 10.39 18.59 2.52
CA VAL A 81 9.09 19.06 3.03
C VAL A 81 8.77 20.48 2.54
N ILE A 82 9.73 21.40 2.58
CA ILE A 82 9.54 22.76 2.05
C ILE A 82 9.20 22.69 0.56
N ALA A 83 9.93 21.89 -0.23
CA ALA A 83 9.68 21.75 -1.66
C ALA A 83 8.26 21.24 -1.97
N ASN A 84 7.73 20.30 -1.18
CA ASN A 84 6.35 19.83 -1.33
C ASN A 84 5.34 20.91 -0.94
N ARG A 85 5.51 21.54 0.23
CA ARG A 85 4.62 22.60 0.74
C ARG A 85 4.49 23.79 -0.20
N GLU A 86 5.62 24.27 -0.74
CA GLU A 86 5.64 25.41 -1.67
C GLU A 86 5.36 24.98 -3.14
N GLY A 87 5.09 23.69 -3.41
CA GLY A 87 4.76 23.17 -4.73
C GLY A 87 5.90 23.26 -5.76
N ILE A 88 7.15 23.21 -5.32
CA ILE A 88 8.33 23.48 -6.15
C ILE A 88 8.47 22.44 -7.28
N SER A 89 8.79 22.96 -8.47
CA SER A 89 9.25 22.18 -9.63
C SER A 89 10.63 22.68 -10.05
N TRP A 90 11.49 21.80 -10.53
CA TRP A 90 12.85 22.15 -10.96
C TRP A 90 13.21 21.49 -12.27
N VAL A 91 14.12 22.13 -13.01
CA VAL A 91 14.59 21.61 -14.31
C VAL A 91 15.76 20.66 -14.08
N THR A 92 15.63 19.43 -14.56
CA THR A 92 16.75 18.49 -14.72
C THR A 92 17.20 18.44 -16.18
N LYS A 93 18.29 17.73 -16.45
CA LYS A 93 18.79 17.50 -17.83
C LYS A 93 17.77 16.76 -18.72
N ASP A 94 16.87 15.97 -18.14
CA ASP A 94 15.97 15.05 -18.85
C ASP A 94 14.53 15.60 -18.92
N ASN A 95 14.05 16.24 -17.85
CA ASN A 95 12.68 16.77 -17.73
C ASN A 95 12.54 17.79 -16.57
N VAL A 96 11.36 18.42 -16.48
CA VAL A 96 10.94 19.10 -15.24
C VAL A 96 10.47 18.06 -14.22
N GLN A 97 10.97 18.14 -13.00
CA GLN A 97 10.56 17.33 -11.85
C GLN A 97 9.64 18.14 -10.94
N GLN A 98 8.78 17.45 -10.21
CA GLN A 98 7.85 18.03 -9.23
C GLN A 98 8.16 17.42 -7.85
N ALA A 99 8.14 18.25 -6.81
CA ALA A 99 8.26 17.78 -5.43
C ALA A 99 7.19 16.73 -5.10
N ASN A 100 7.60 15.70 -4.36
CA ASN A 100 6.76 14.56 -3.97
C ASN A 100 7.33 13.89 -2.71
N TYR A 101 6.59 12.92 -2.16
CA TYR A 101 6.99 12.09 -1.02
C TYR A 101 7.21 10.61 -1.38
N PHE A 102 7.77 10.32 -2.56
CA PHE A 102 8.07 8.93 -2.94
C PHE A 102 9.09 8.30 -1.97
N GLY A 103 8.94 7.00 -1.74
CA GLY A 103 9.69 6.25 -0.71
C GLY A 103 9.00 6.22 0.66
N SER A 104 8.10 7.16 0.97
CA SER A 104 7.31 7.14 2.21
C SER A 104 6.18 6.11 2.12
N LEU A 105 6.08 5.26 3.15
CA LEU A 105 4.97 4.35 3.38
C LEU A 105 3.66 5.12 3.61
N THR A 106 3.67 6.13 4.49
CA THR A 106 2.45 6.84 4.88
C THR A 106 1.88 7.69 3.75
N GLN A 107 2.75 8.33 2.96
CA GLN A 107 2.34 9.28 1.92
C GLN A 107 2.18 8.67 0.53
N ALA A 108 3.02 7.69 0.15
CA ALA A 108 3.10 7.17 -1.21
C ALA A 108 2.77 5.67 -1.36
N SER A 109 2.35 4.98 -0.29
CA SER A 109 1.86 3.59 -0.36
C SER A 109 0.33 3.48 -0.22
N THR A 110 -0.19 2.29 -0.55
CA THR A 110 -1.61 1.98 -0.54
C THR A 110 -1.92 0.73 0.30
N ILE A 111 -3.16 0.65 0.75
CA ILE A 111 -3.73 -0.50 1.49
C ILE A 111 -4.98 -1.02 0.79
N ARG A 112 -5.28 -2.31 0.94
CA ARG A 112 -6.44 -2.96 0.34
C ARG A 112 -7.65 -2.81 1.28
N VAL A 113 -8.68 -2.09 0.84
CA VAL A 113 -9.88 -1.86 1.66
C VAL A 113 -10.89 -3.00 1.48
N GLY A 114 -10.93 -3.61 0.29
CA GLY A 114 -11.82 -4.73 -0.01
C GLY A 114 -11.95 -4.97 -1.50
N SER A 115 -13.13 -5.41 -1.95
CA SER A 115 -13.44 -5.51 -3.38
C SER A 115 -14.83 -4.97 -3.71
N TYR A 116 -14.96 -4.36 -4.88
CA TYR A 116 -16.23 -3.88 -5.43
C TYR A 116 -16.35 -4.38 -6.87
N ASN A 117 -17.48 -4.98 -7.21
CA ASN A 117 -17.72 -5.50 -8.55
C ASN A 117 -16.64 -6.49 -9.07
N GLY A 118 -15.99 -7.22 -8.17
CA GLY A 118 -14.92 -8.18 -8.49
C GLY A 118 -13.54 -7.56 -8.69
N GLU A 119 -13.43 -6.24 -8.76
CA GLU A 119 -12.16 -5.52 -8.68
C GLU A 119 -11.76 -5.28 -7.23
N GLU A 120 -10.45 -5.32 -6.97
CA GLU A 120 -9.90 -4.94 -5.66
C GLU A 120 -9.85 -3.41 -5.54
N ILE A 121 -10.14 -2.93 -4.32
CA ILE A 121 -10.21 -1.52 -3.99
C ILE A 121 -9.05 -1.17 -3.06
N TYR A 122 -8.23 -0.23 -3.52
CA TYR A 122 -7.10 0.30 -2.78
C TYR A 122 -7.32 1.77 -2.41
N ALA A 123 -6.80 2.17 -1.27
CA ALA A 123 -6.78 3.56 -0.80
C ALA A 123 -5.37 3.95 -0.31
N PRO A 124 -5.03 5.26 -0.19
CA PRO A 124 -3.79 5.70 0.43
C PRO A 124 -3.60 5.10 1.82
N PHE A 125 -2.37 4.76 2.21
CA PHE A 125 -2.10 4.25 3.56
C PHE A 125 -2.61 5.21 4.65
N LYS A 126 -2.37 6.52 4.49
CA LYS A 126 -2.87 7.58 5.37
C LYS A 126 -4.40 7.77 5.42
N SER A 127 -5.19 7.00 4.66
CA SER A 127 -6.66 7.03 4.76
C SER A 127 -7.22 6.11 5.86
N LEU A 128 -6.38 5.25 6.47
CA LEU A 128 -6.77 4.37 7.58
C LEU A 128 -7.16 5.16 8.84
N LEU A 129 -6.37 6.17 9.20
CA LEU A 129 -6.57 7.03 10.38
C LEU A 129 -6.08 8.44 10.07
N PRO A 130 -6.63 9.50 10.71
CA PRO A 130 -6.10 10.85 10.59
C PRO A 130 -4.62 10.92 11.01
N MET A 131 -3.77 11.46 10.13
CA MET A 131 -2.33 11.65 10.33
C MET A 131 -1.97 13.12 10.10
N VAL A 132 -0.88 13.58 10.72
CA VAL A 132 -0.27 14.88 10.43
C VAL A 132 0.07 14.97 8.94
N ASN A 133 -0.26 16.10 8.31
CA ASN A 133 0.21 16.40 6.96
C ASN A 133 1.70 16.81 7.03
N PRO A 134 2.64 16.13 6.32
CA PRO A 134 4.04 16.51 6.26
C PRO A 134 4.30 18.01 6.04
N ASP A 135 3.53 18.66 5.17
CA ASP A 135 3.68 20.08 4.83
C ASP A 135 3.54 21.01 6.05
N ASN A 136 2.85 20.56 7.10
CA ASN A 136 2.57 21.34 8.32
C ASN A 136 3.60 21.11 9.44
N ILE A 137 4.64 20.29 9.21
CA ILE A 137 5.66 20.00 10.22
C ILE A 137 6.57 21.22 10.40
N VAL A 138 6.80 21.63 11.66
CA VAL A 138 7.82 22.62 12.02
C VAL A 138 9.10 21.89 12.38
N PHE A 139 10.20 22.17 11.67
CA PHE A 139 11.50 21.57 11.94
C PHE A 139 12.37 22.44 12.85
N GLY A 140 13.16 21.77 13.68
CA GLY A 140 14.24 22.33 14.48
C GLY A 140 15.26 21.24 14.82
N GLY A 141 16.13 21.54 15.79
CA GLY A 141 17.06 20.56 16.35
C GLY A 141 18.49 21.06 16.45
N TRP A 142 19.41 20.11 16.60
CA TRP A 142 20.79 20.35 16.99
C TRP A 142 21.77 19.76 15.96
N ASP A 143 22.95 20.35 15.83
CA ASP A 143 24.09 19.76 15.11
C ASP A 143 25.39 20.26 15.77
N ILE A 144 26.43 19.44 15.76
CA ILE A 144 27.76 19.86 16.25
C ILE A 144 28.42 20.90 15.33
N SER A 145 27.85 21.12 14.14
CA SER A 145 28.19 22.21 13.22
C SER A 145 27.15 23.34 13.26
N ASP A 146 27.59 24.59 13.24
CA ASP A 146 26.75 25.79 13.12
C ASP A 146 26.27 26.09 11.68
N MET A 147 26.60 25.23 10.72
CA MET A 147 26.26 25.43 9.30
C MET A 147 24.74 25.47 9.09
N ASN A 148 24.25 26.58 8.54
CA ASN A 148 22.83 26.74 8.19
C ASN A 148 22.36 25.66 7.20
N LEU A 149 21.05 25.40 7.19
CA LEU A 149 20.46 24.29 6.44
C LEU A 149 20.62 24.42 4.92
N ALA A 150 20.70 25.64 4.36
CA ALA A 150 20.95 25.83 2.93
C ALA A 150 22.38 25.42 2.53
N ASP A 151 23.39 25.85 3.29
CA ASP A 151 24.79 25.48 3.06
C ASP A 151 25.03 24.00 3.41
N ALA A 152 24.32 23.46 4.40
CA ALA A 152 24.32 22.03 4.71
C ALA A 152 23.75 21.18 3.57
N MET A 153 22.66 21.63 2.92
CA MET A 153 22.10 21.00 1.72
C MET A 153 23.11 21.01 0.55
N THR A 154 23.80 22.13 0.32
CA THR A 154 24.86 22.21 -0.70
C THR A 154 26.07 21.33 -0.37
N ARG A 155 26.47 21.22 0.90
CA ARG A 155 27.52 20.32 1.38
C ARG A 155 27.12 18.85 1.22
N ALA A 156 25.85 18.51 1.44
CA ALA A 156 25.31 17.15 1.33
C ALA A 156 25.28 16.63 -0.12
N LYS A 157 25.10 17.52 -1.10
CA LYS A 157 25.08 17.21 -2.55
C LYS A 157 24.02 16.19 -2.98
N VAL A 158 22.86 16.22 -2.33
CA VAL A 158 21.75 15.28 -2.57
C VAL A 158 20.81 15.75 -3.68
N PHE A 159 20.41 17.03 -3.66
CA PHE A 159 19.46 17.59 -4.65
C PHE A 159 20.14 18.25 -5.84
N ASP A 160 19.42 18.33 -6.96
CA ASP A 160 19.81 19.11 -8.14
C ASP A 160 20.08 20.58 -7.80
N ILE A 161 21.05 21.18 -8.48
CA ILE A 161 21.49 22.57 -8.25
C ILE A 161 20.36 23.58 -8.43
N ASP A 162 19.42 23.33 -9.35
CA ASP A 162 18.26 24.19 -9.57
C ASP A 162 17.32 24.19 -8.35
N LEU A 163 16.97 23.02 -7.83
CA LEU A 163 16.19 22.87 -6.61
C LEU A 163 16.90 23.50 -5.40
N GLN A 164 18.22 23.32 -5.26
CA GLN A 164 18.99 23.95 -4.18
C GLN A 164 18.90 25.49 -4.21
N LYS A 165 18.96 26.10 -5.40
CA LYS A 165 18.82 27.56 -5.57
C LYS A 165 17.43 28.05 -5.17
N GLN A 166 16.39 27.33 -5.59
CA GLN A 166 15.01 27.66 -5.25
C GLN A 166 14.73 27.51 -3.74
N LEU A 167 15.35 26.53 -3.08
CA LEU A 167 15.20 26.28 -1.65
C LEU A 167 16.03 27.18 -0.74
N ARG A 168 17.15 27.74 -1.21
CA ARG A 168 18.07 28.55 -0.38
C ARG A 168 17.37 29.64 0.46
N PRO A 169 16.47 30.48 -0.09
CA PRO A 169 15.82 31.55 0.69
C PRO A 169 14.96 31.05 1.86
N TYR A 170 14.51 29.79 1.81
CA TYR A 170 13.73 29.16 2.89
C TYR A 170 14.60 28.53 3.98
N MET A 171 15.88 28.28 3.71
CA MET A 171 16.75 27.43 4.54
C MET A 171 18.01 28.14 5.06
N GLU A 172 18.39 29.30 4.51
CA GLU A 172 19.61 30.02 4.92
C GLU A 172 19.50 30.67 6.31
N SER A 173 18.28 30.96 6.79
CA SER A 173 18.01 31.45 8.14
C SER A 173 17.84 30.34 9.18
N MET A 174 17.77 29.07 8.75
CA MET A 174 17.63 27.92 9.63
C MET A 174 19.03 27.45 10.08
N VAL A 175 19.36 27.67 11.35
CA VAL A 175 20.66 27.32 11.96
C VAL A 175 20.42 26.29 13.07
N PRO A 176 21.18 25.18 13.13
CA PRO A 176 21.06 24.20 14.21
C PRO A 176 21.45 24.78 15.58
N LEU A 177 20.75 24.34 16.62
CA LEU A 177 21.16 24.56 18.01
C LEU A 177 22.49 23.81 18.29
N PRO A 178 23.28 24.25 19.29
CA PRO A 178 24.52 23.56 19.66
C PRO A 178 24.27 22.10 20.03
N GLY A 179 25.03 21.16 19.46
CA GLY A 179 24.91 19.74 19.77
C GLY A 179 25.71 19.30 21.00
N ILE A 180 25.35 18.18 21.63
CA ILE A 180 26.27 17.47 22.53
C ILE A 180 27.33 16.77 21.66
N TYR A 181 28.61 17.02 21.96
CA TYR A 181 29.75 16.36 21.32
C TYR A 181 30.60 15.64 22.37
N ASP A 182 30.86 14.36 22.13
CA ASP A 182 31.82 13.56 22.88
C ASP A 182 32.72 12.86 21.84
N PRO A 183 34.04 13.17 21.78
CA PRO A 183 34.95 12.62 20.78
C PRO A 183 35.15 11.11 20.92
N ASP A 184 34.93 10.54 22.10
CA ASP A 184 35.15 9.11 22.37
C ASP A 184 34.00 8.23 21.86
N PHE A 185 32.88 8.84 21.43
CA PHE A 185 31.71 8.11 20.91
C PHE A 185 31.61 8.07 19.39
N ILE A 186 32.23 9.01 18.65
CA ILE A 186 32.17 9.06 17.18
C ILE A 186 33.57 8.99 16.57
N ALA A 187 33.69 9.00 15.24
CA ALA A 187 35.01 8.96 14.61
C ALA A 187 35.80 10.25 14.88
N ALA A 188 37.08 10.13 15.24
CA ALA A 188 37.97 11.28 15.47
C ALA A 188 38.09 12.23 14.24
N ASN A 189 37.76 11.75 13.04
CA ASN A 189 37.69 12.59 11.83
C ASN A 189 36.51 13.58 11.81
N GLN A 190 35.67 13.61 12.84
CA GLN A 190 34.59 14.58 13.03
C GLN A 190 34.99 15.80 13.87
N ASP A 191 36.17 15.81 14.50
CA ASP A 191 36.67 16.90 15.36
C ASP A 191 36.57 18.28 14.68
N SER A 192 37.11 18.41 13.46
CA SER A 192 37.08 19.66 12.70
C SER A 192 35.69 20.15 12.26
N ARG A 193 34.64 19.33 12.45
CA ARG A 193 33.22 19.71 12.24
C ARG A 193 32.59 20.30 13.52
N ALA A 194 33.12 20.01 14.69
CA ALA A 194 32.51 20.30 15.98
C ALA A 194 32.79 21.76 16.45
N ASN A 195 32.10 22.74 15.86
CA ASN A 195 32.20 24.16 16.26
C ASN A 195 31.00 24.69 17.06
N ASN A 196 29.92 23.91 17.17
CA ASN A 196 28.63 24.30 17.76
C ASN A 196 28.22 23.32 18.87
N VAL A 197 28.77 23.46 20.07
CA VAL A 197 28.74 22.42 21.12
C VAL A 197 28.19 22.91 22.47
N ILE A 198 27.29 22.12 23.08
CA ILE A 198 26.83 22.30 24.47
C ILE A 198 27.95 21.89 25.44
N LYS A 199 28.40 22.86 26.24
CA LYS A 199 29.45 22.68 27.26
C LYS A 199 28.85 22.38 28.63
N GLY A 200 29.69 21.90 29.54
CA GLY A 200 29.32 21.56 30.92
C GLY A 200 29.36 20.05 31.17
N THR A 201 28.90 19.65 32.35
CA THR A 201 28.69 18.26 32.73
C THR A 201 27.55 17.61 31.93
N LYS A 202 27.53 16.28 31.87
CA LYS A 202 26.47 15.50 31.21
C LYS A 202 25.07 15.84 31.75
N LYS A 203 24.96 16.14 33.05
CA LYS A 203 23.73 16.66 33.67
C LYS A 203 23.33 18.02 33.13
N GLU A 204 24.26 18.99 33.05
CA GLU A 204 23.98 20.32 32.50
C GLU A 204 23.60 20.24 31.01
N GLN A 205 24.24 19.34 30.25
CA GLN A 205 23.88 19.05 28.86
C GLN A 205 22.43 18.53 28.73
N VAL A 206 22.02 17.57 29.57
CA VAL A 206 20.61 17.10 29.63
C VAL A 206 19.65 18.25 29.96
N GLN A 207 19.98 19.11 30.93
CA GLN A 207 19.13 20.26 31.28
C GLN A 207 19.04 21.29 30.15
N GLN A 208 20.11 21.50 29.37
CA GLN A 208 20.08 22.36 28.20
C GLN A 208 19.20 21.78 27.09
N VAL A 209 19.28 20.47 26.81
CA VAL A 209 18.38 19.80 25.84
C VAL A 209 16.91 19.89 26.28
N ILE A 210 16.61 19.70 27.57
CA ILE A 210 15.25 19.89 28.13
C ILE A 210 14.76 21.33 27.89
N LYS A 211 15.62 22.33 28.16
CA LYS A 211 15.31 23.75 27.92
C LYS A 211 15.06 24.02 26.44
N ASP A 212 15.89 23.51 25.55
CA ASP A 212 15.77 23.67 24.10
C ASP A 212 14.46 23.10 23.55
N ILE A 213 14.05 21.91 24.02
CA ILE A 213 12.77 21.28 23.66
C ILE A 213 11.59 22.16 24.09
N ARG A 214 11.61 22.69 25.32
CA ARG A 214 10.57 23.57 25.86
C ARG A 214 10.49 24.88 25.08
N GLU A 215 11.63 25.55 24.87
CA GLU A 215 11.69 26.81 24.12
C GLU A 215 11.26 26.62 22.66
N PHE A 216 11.67 25.52 22.00
CA PHE A 216 11.22 25.20 20.65
C PHE A 216 9.70 25.03 20.60
N LYS A 217 9.12 24.26 21.53
CA LYS A 217 7.67 24.07 21.61
C LYS A 217 6.91 25.38 21.82
N GLU A 218 7.38 26.23 22.73
CA GLU A 218 6.79 27.54 23.02
C GLU A 218 6.88 28.50 21.81
N LYS A 219 8.07 28.62 21.21
CA LYS A 219 8.32 29.53 20.07
C LYS A 219 7.56 29.12 18.81
N SER A 220 7.51 27.81 18.52
CA SER A 220 6.81 27.27 17.35
C SER A 220 5.30 27.11 17.55
N LYS A 221 4.83 27.15 18.81
CA LYS A 221 3.43 26.96 19.21
C LYS A 221 2.83 25.63 18.77
N VAL A 222 3.65 24.58 18.72
CA VAL A 222 3.21 23.22 18.37
C VAL A 222 2.64 22.46 19.56
N ASP A 223 1.58 21.69 19.34
CA ASP A 223 0.92 20.90 20.38
C ASP A 223 1.79 19.74 20.85
N LYS A 224 2.51 19.10 19.91
CA LYS A 224 3.42 17.97 20.16
C LYS A 224 4.80 18.19 19.55
N VAL A 225 5.81 17.60 20.17
CA VAL A 225 7.17 17.49 19.65
C VAL A 225 7.51 16.00 19.54
N VAL A 226 8.26 15.61 18.51
CA VAL A 226 8.96 14.33 18.42
C VAL A 226 10.44 14.62 18.18
N VAL A 227 11.32 13.93 18.92
CA VAL A 227 12.77 14.04 18.77
C VAL A 227 13.28 12.79 18.04
N LEU A 228 14.17 12.98 17.07
CA LEU A 228 14.76 11.87 16.32
C LEU A 228 16.27 12.07 16.10
N TRP A 229 17.04 11.04 16.43
CA TRP A 229 18.48 10.99 16.17
C TRP A 229 18.75 10.62 14.72
N THR A 230 19.37 11.52 13.97
CA THR A 230 19.92 11.25 12.63
C THR A 230 21.37 11.77 12.49
N ALA A 231 22.04 11.98 13.62
CA ALA A 231 23.45 12.33 13.67
C ALA A 231 24.34 11.10 13.39
N ASN A 232 25.65 11.33 13.43
CA ASN A 232 26.69 10.32 13.29
C ASN A 232 26.36 9.02 14.07
N THR A 233 26.72 7.89 13.47
CA THR A 233 26.69 6.61 14.17
C THR A 233 27.73 6.64 15.30
N GLU A 234 27.29 6.46 16.54
CA GLU A 234 28.19 6.29 17.68
C GLU A 234 28.73 4.84 17.75
N ARG A 235 29.80 4.62 18.51
CA ARG A 235 30.13 3.28 19.02
C ARG A 235 29.03 2.77 19.94
N TYR A 236 29.01 1.47 20.23
CA TYR A 236 28.20 0.96 21.34
C TYR A 236 28.74 1.46 22.68
N SER A 237 27.83 1.75 23.61
CA SER A 237 28.11 1.84 25.05
C SER A 237 28.17 0.43 25.65
N ASP A 238 29.10 0.19 26.58
CA ASP A 238 29.09 -1.01 27.40
C ASP A 238 27.90 -0.99 28.38
N VAL A 239 27.20 -2.12 28.51
CA VAL A 239 26.12 -2.29 29.48
C VAL A 239 26.70 -2.89 30.75
N ILE A 240 26.76 -2.10 31.82
CA ILE A 240 27.53 -2.40 33.04
C ILE A 240 26.59 -2.32 34.26
N VAL A 241 26.61 -3.39 35.06
CA VAL A 241 25.88 -3.48 36.33
C VAL A 241 26.40 -2.41 37.30
N GLY A 242 25.50 -1.58 37.83
CA GLY A 242 25.85 -0.44 38.67
C GLY A 242 26.10 0.87 37.91
N LEU A 243 25.96 0.90 36.58
CA LEU A 243 26.20 2.08 35.75
C LEU A 243 25.00 2.48 34.88
N ASN A 244 24.45 1.57 34.09
CA ASN A 244 23.35 1.86 33.14
C ASN A 244 22.31 0.72 33.02
N ASP A 245 22.35 -0.22 33.94
CA ASP A 245 21.49 -1.39 34.06
C ASP A 245 20.13 -1.11 34.73
N THR A 246 20.04 -0.11 35.61
CA THR A 246 18.78 0.33 36.24
C THR A 246 18.58 1.84 36.12
N ILE A 247 17.37 2.33 36.42
CA ILE A 247 17.04 3.76 36.43
C ILE A 247 17.93 4.52 37.42
N GLU A 248 18.08 3.99 38.63
CA GLU A 248 18.86 4.61 39.72
C GLU A 248 20.33 4.69 39.36
N ASN A 249 20.87 3.62 38.75
CA ASN A 249 22.26 3.57 38.32
C ASN A 249 22.49 4.52 37.14
N LEU A 250 21.63 4.54 36.13
CA LEU A 250 21.72 5.44 34.98
C LEU A 250 21.69 6.92 35.40
N LEU A 251 20.75 7.30 36.27
CA LEU A 251 20.65 8.67 36.77
C LEU A 251 21.81 9.00 37.73
N GLY A 252 22.27 8.05 38.54
CA GLY A 252 23.47 8.20 39.36
C GLY A 252 24.74 8.42 38.53
N SER A 253 24.86 7.74 37.39
CA SER A 253 25.96 7.89 36.43
C SER A 253 25.92 9.25 35.70
N LEU A 254 24.73 9.77 35.43
CA LEU A 254 24.53 11.13 34.92
C LEU A 254 25.04 12.20 35.92
N GLU A 255 24.71 12.04 37.21
CA GLU A 255 25.17 12.94 38.29
C GLU A 255 26.69 12.89 38.49
N LYS A 256 27.30 11.70 38.37
CA LYS A 256 28.76 11.50 38.49
C LYS A 256 29.54 11.89 37.23
N ASN A 257 28.87 12.24 36.12
CA ASN A 257 29.49 12.52 34.83
C ASN A 257 30.28 11.32 34.27
N GLU A 258 29.76 10.09 34.42
CA GLU A 258 30.43 8.87 33.99
C GLU A 258 30.72 8.85 32.48
N ALA A 259 31.91 8.37 32.10
CA ALA A 259 32.38 8.40 30.72
C ALA A 259 31.45 7.61 29.77
N GLU A 260 30.91 6.47 30.21
CA GLU A 260 30.23 5.50 29.35
C GLU A 260 28.78 5.86 28.96
N ILE A 261 28.27 7.00 29.44
CA ILE A 261 26.97 7.56 29.03
C ILE A 261 27.13 8.37 27.73
N SER A 262 26.67 7.84 26.60
CA SER A 262 26.82 8.47 25.29
C SER A 262 25.99 9.74 25.11
N PRO A 263 26.37 10.66 24.19
CA PRO A 263 25.52 11.80 23.80
C PRO A 263 24.10 11.39 23.41
N SER A 264 23.90 10.33 22.62
CA SER A 264 22.55 9.86 22.27
C SER A 264 21.73 9.43 23.50
N THR A 265 22.37 8.83 24.52
CA THR A 265 21.72 8.49 25.79
C THR A 265 21.28 9.75 26.55
N LEU A 266 22.08 10.83 26.52
CA LEU A 266 21.72 12.11 27.14
C LEU A 266 20.50 12.76 26.48
N TYR A 267 20.42 12.77 25.14
CA TYR A 267 19.20 13.24 24.44
C TYR A 267 17.99 12.39 24.79
N ALA A 268 18.13 11.06 24.83
CA ALA A 268 17.02 10.17 25.15
C ALA A 268 16.52 10.36 26.60
N ILE A 269 17.42 10.52 27.58
CA ILE A 269 17.07 10.88 28.97
C ILE A 269 16.29 12.19 28.99
N ALA A 270 16.78 13.25 28.32
CA ALA A 270 16.11 14.55 28.27
C ALA A 270 14.68 14.44 27.71
N CYS A 271 14.51 13.67 26.62
CA CYS A 271 13.20 13.48 25.99
C CYS A 271 12.24 12.69 26.88
N VAL A 272 12.70 11.59 27.50
CA VAL A 272 11.87 10.78 28.41
C VAL A 272 11.50 11.55 29.69
N MET A 273 12.37 12.42 30.20
CA MET A 273 12.07 13.31 31.32
C MET A 273 10.97 14.32 30.99
N GLU A 274 10.91 14.81 29.74
CA GLU A 274 9.87 15.72 29.23
C GLU A 274 8.63 15.01 28.66
N ASN A 275 8.59 13.67 28.68
CA ASN A 275 7.57 12.84 28.02
C ASN A 275 7.41 13.17 26.53
N VAL A 276 8.54 13.43 25.86
CA VAL A 276 8.65 13.65 24.41
C VAL A 276 9.14 12.36 23.76
N PRO A 277 8.46 11.84 22.71
CA PRO A 277 8.91 10.63 22.04
C PRO A 277 10.31 10.78 21.43
N PHE A 278 11.18 9.79 21.65
CA PHE A 278 12.55 9.76 21.14
C PHE A 278 12.78 8.57 20.20
N ILE A 279 13.27 8.84 19.00
CA ILE A 279 13.50 7.83 17.96
C ILE A 279 14.99 7.77 17.62
N ASN A 280 15.62 6.62 17.77
CA ASN A 280 17.00 6.39 17.35
C ASN A 280 17.06 5.92 15.88
N GLY A 281 17.53 6.80 15.01
CA GLY A 281 17.74 6.51 13.59
C GLY A 281 19.09 5.89 13.23
N SER A 282 19.97 5.71 14.22
CA SER A 282 21.34 5.19 14.08
C SER A 282 21.50 3.87 14.86
N PRO A 283 22.60 3.11 14.68
CA PRO A 283 22.67 1.72 15.16
C PRO A 283 23.28 1.54 16.55
N GLN A 284 23.78 2.59 17.20
CA GLN A 284 24.28 2.47 18.57
C GLN A 284 23.16 2.07 19.54
N ASN A 285 23.51 1.34 20.60
CA ASN A 285 22.61 0.88 21.65
C ASN A 285 22.23 1.99 22.65
N THR A 286 21.70 3.11 22.17
CA THR A 286 21.22 4.24 23.01
C THR A 286 20.29 3.76 24.13
N PHE A 287 19.43 2.79 23.83
CA PHE A 287 18.44 2.22 24.76
C PHE A 287 19.04 1.15 25.68
N VAL A 288 19.96 1.58 26.55
CA VAL A 288 20.45 0.79 27.70
C VAL A 288 19.31 0.40 28.66
N PRO A 289 19.41 -0.69 29.44
CA PRO A 289 18.29 -1.20 30.24
C PRO A 289 17.67 -0.16 31.19
N GLY A 290 18.49 0.63 31.90
CA GLY A 290 18.01 1.68 32.79
C GLY A 290 17.23 2.81 32.08
N LEU A 291 17.47 3.02 30.77
CA LEU A 291 16.73 3.98 29.96
C LEU A 291 15.40 3.39 29.45
N ILE A 292 15.38 2.09 29.12
CA ILE A 292 14.15 1.38 28.79
C ILE A 292 13.21 1.39 30.01
N ASP A 293 13.72 1.08 31.20
CA ASP A 293 12.95 1.10 32.44
C ASP A 293 12.45 2.52 32.77
N LEU A 294 13.26 3.55 32.56
CA LEU A 294 12.85 4.95 32.73
C LEU A 294 11.73 5.35 31.74
N ALA A 295 11.82 4.91 30.47
CA ALA A 295 10.78 5.13 29.46
C ALA A 295 9.47 4.39 29.82
N ILE A 296 9.57 3.17 30.35
CA ILE A 296 8.42 2.40 30.87
C ILE A 296 7.79 3.12 32.07
N GLN A 297 8.59 3.53 33.06
CA GLN A 297 8.11 4.25 34.25
C GLN A 297 7.41 5.57 33.90
N ARG A 298 7.91 6.30 32.90
CA ARG A 298 7.35 7.56 32.42
C ARG A 298 6.23 7.42 31.40
N ASN A 299 6.01 6.21 30.87
CA ASN A 299 5.15 5.93 29.73
C ASN A 299 5.48 6.79 28.49
N SER A 300 6.78 7.05 28.27
CA SER A 300 7.28 7.90 27.17
C SER A 300 7.78 7.05 26.01
N LEU A 301 7.23 7.27 24.81
CA LEU A 301 7.54 6.46 23.64
C LEU A 301 9.03 6.53 23.24
N ILE A 302 9.65 5.36 23.07
CA ILE A 302 10.99 5.19 22.51
C ILE A 302 10.96 4.18 21.36
N GLY A 303 11.79 4.38 20.33
CA GLY A 303 11.85 3.47 19.19
C GLY A 303 13.14 3.58 18.39
N GLY A 304 13.48 2.52 17.67
CA GLY A 304 14.76 2.36 16.99
C GLY A 304 14.94 0.90 16.55
N ASP A 305 16.13 0.45 16.15
CA ASP A 305 17.37 1.20 15.90
C ASP A 305 17.79 1.10 14.41
N ASP A 306 18.48 2.14 13.92
CA ASP A 306 19.05 2.31 12.57
C ASP A 306 18.04 2.26 11.39
N PHE A 307 17.98 3.28 10.53
CA PHE A 307 17.00 3.31 9.42
C PHE A 307 17.08 2.09 8.48
N LYS A 308 15.99 1.36 8.25
CA LYS A 308 15.92 0.24 7.28
C LYS A 308 15.81 0.76 5.84
N SER A 309 16.87 1.39 5.35
CA SER A 309 17.04 1.85 3.96
C SER A 309 17.49 0.71 3.01
N GLY A 310 17.80 1.07 1.76
CA GLY A 310 17.95 0.19 0.57
C GLY A 310 18.41 -1.24 0.80
N GLN A 311 19.69 -1.48 1.13
CA GLN A 311 20.26 -2.83 1.19
C GLN A 311 19.56 -3.72 2.23
N THR A 312 19.46 -3.26 3.47
CA THR A 312 18.87 -4.08 4.55
C THR A 312 17.38 -4.30 4.33
N LYS A 313 16.66 -3.30 3.78
CA LYS A 313 15.25 -3.45 3.39
C LYS A 313 15.08 -4.57 2.36
N MET A 314 15.92 -4.61 1.32
CA MET A 314 15.93 -5.70 0.33
C MET A 314 16.32 -7.05 0.93
N LYS A 315 17.35 -7.11 1.77
CA LYS A 315 17.78 -8.35 2.47
C LYS A 315 16.63 -8.96 3.28
N SER A 316 15.90 -8.14 4.05
CA SER A 316 14.74 -8.56 4.85
C SER A 316 13.51 -9.00 4.05
N VAL A 317 13.50 -8.80 2.72
CA VAL A 317 12.50 -9.35 1.79
C VAL A 317 13.04 -10.63 1.15
N LEU A 318 14.29 -10.62 0.68
CA LEU A 318 14.90 -11.76 -0.02
C LEU A 318 15.05 -12.99 0.89
N VAL A 319 15.47 -12.82 2.15
CA VAL A 319 15.64 -13.95 3.07
C VAL A 319 14.29 -14.54 3.50
N ASP A 320 13.26 -13.70 3.73
CA ASP A 320 11.88 -14.14 3.99
C ASP A 320 11.32 -14.95 2.80
N PHE A 321 11.56 -14.48 1.57
CA PHE A 321 11.21 -15.19 0.34
C PHE A 321 11.95 -16.54 0.19
N LEU A 322 13.28 -16.56 0.33
CA LEU A 322 14.08 -17.77 0.10
C LEU A 322 13.73 -18.88 1.11
N VAL A 323 13.78 -18.55 2.40
CA VAL A 323 13.46 -19.52 3.47
C VAL A 323 11.98 -19.93 3.42
N GLY A 324 11.08 -18.99 3.11
CA GLY A 324 9.65 -19.27 2.93
C GLY A 324 9.33 -20.14 1.70
N ALA A 325 10.19 -20.13 0.68
CA ALA A 325 10.11 -21.01 -0.49
C ALA A 325 10.77 -22.38 -0.28
N GLY A 326 11.33 -22.67 0.90
CA GLY A 326 12.07 -23.90 1.17
C GLY A 326 13.46 -23.95 0.54
N ILE A 327 14.02 -22.79 0.18
CA ILE A 327 15.40 -22.63 -0.29
C ILE A 327 16.27 -22.28 0.93
N LYS A 328 17.47 -22.87 1.04
CA LYS A 328 18.36 -22.67 2.19
C LYS A 328 19.51 -21.72 1.82
N PRO A 329 19.43 -20.41 2.13
CA PRO A 329 20.61 -19.55 2.18
C PRO A 329 21.73 -20.19 3.00
N THR A 330 22.91 -20.34 2.41
CA THR A 330 24.12 -20.85 3.07
C THR A 330 25.25 -19.83 3.10
N SER A 331 25.21 -18.81 2.23
CA SER A 331 26.11 -17.65 2.32
C SER A 331 25.40 -16.37 1.88
N ILE A 332 25.61 -15.29 2.63
CA ILE A 332 25.11 -13.94 2.39
C ILE A 332 26.28 -12.97 2.56
N VAL A 333 26.73 -12.35 1.48
CA VAL A 333 27.86 -11.41 1.50
C VAL A 333 27.39 -10.03 1.06
N SER A 334 27.40 -9.05 1.96
CA SER A 334 26.85 -7.70 1.77
C SER A 334 27.93 -6.62 1.78
N TYR A 335 28.47 -6.30 0.60
CA TYR A 335 29.40 -5.17 0.43
C TYR A 335 28.66 -3.84 0.28
N ASN A 336 29.28 -2.76 0.77
CA ASN A 336 28.80 -1.40 0.64
C ASN A 336 29.98 -0.43 0.45
N HIS A 337 29.78 0.61 -0.35
CA HIS A 337 30.64 1.80 -0.28
C HIS A 337 29.86 3.09 -0.54
N LEU A 338 30.28 4.16 0.16
CA LEU A 338 29.66 5.49 0.12
C LEU A 338 30.70 6.57 0.44
N GLY A 339 30.46 7.80 -0.01
CA GLY A 339 31.40 8.93 0.06
C GLY A 339 30.88 10.15 0.82
N ASN A 340 29.74 10.04 1.49
CA ASN A 340 29.17 11.07 2.35
C ASN A 340 29.75 11.02 3.78
N ASN A 341 29.29 11.91 4.67
CA ASN A 341 29.80 11.99 6.04
C ASN A 341 29.50 10.72 6.89
N ASP A 342 28.41 10.00 6.60
CA ASP A 342 28.15 8.70 7.26
C ASP A 342 29.23 7.69 6.88
N GLY A 343 29.58 7.58 5.59
CA GLY A 343 30.72 6.78 5.14
C GLY A 343 32.04 7.17 5.78
N MET A 344 32.31 8.48 5.94
CA MET A 344 33.51 8.98 6.59
C MET A 344 33.55 8.63 8.09
N ASN A 345 32.42 8.73 8.78
CA ASN A 345 32.30 8.34 10.18
C ASN A 345 32.44 6.82 10.38
N LEU A 346 31.83 6.03 9.49
CA LEU A 346 31.87 4.56 9.49
C LEU A 346 33.21 3.99 8.98
N SER A 347 34.21 4.82 8.66
CA SER A 347 35.57 4.34 8.39
C SER A 347 36.33 3.98 9.67
N ALA A 348 35.86 4.39 10.85
CA ALA A 348 36.44 4.01 12.13
C ALA A 348 35.89 2.64 12.60
N PRO A 349 36.73 1.73 13.14
CA PRO A 349 36.29 0.38 13.50
C PRO A 349 35.14 0.30 14.51
N GLN A 350 35.13 1.16 15.53
CA GLN A 350 34.12 1.13 16.61
C GLN A 350 32.73 1.59 16.13
N THR A 351 32.66 2.64 15.29
CA THR A 351 31.40 3.11 14.69
C THR A 351 30.92 2.16 13.59
N PHE A 352 31.85 1.55 12.84
CA PHE A 352 31.52 0.47 11.90
C PHE A 352 30.88 -0.72 12.62
N ARG A 353 31.42 -1.15 13.76
CA ARG A 353 30.92 -2.30 14.52
C ARG A 353 29.44 -2.14 14.91
N SER A 354 29.01 -0.94 15.29
CA SER A 354 27.59 -0.64 15.53
C SER A 354 26.71 -0.96 14.30
N LYS A 355 27.13 -0.47 13.12
CA LYS A 355 26.42 -0.68 11.84
C LYS A 355 26.56 -2.11 11.28
N GLU A 356 27.60 -2.84 11.70
CA GLU A 356 27.78 -4.25 11.38
C GLU A 356 26.73 -5.11 12.10
N ILE A 357 26.61 -4.96 13.42
CA ILE A 357 25.63 -5.71 14.25
C ILE A 357 24.21 -5.52 13.72
N SER A 358 23.77 -4.26 13.52
CA SER A 358 22.41 -3.97 13.03
C SER A 358 22.12 -4.47 11.60
N LYS A 359 23.15 -4.77 10.80
CA LYS A 359 23.03 -5.30 9.42
C LYS A 359 23.12 -6.83 9.33
N SER A 360 23.69 -7.47 10.34
CA SER A 360 23.82 -8.93 10.41
C SER A 360 22.54 -9.56 10.97
N ASN A 361 22.07 -9.12 12.14
CA ASN A 361 20.98 -9.75 12.91
C ASN A 361 19.61 -9.82 12.20
N VAL A 362 19.46 -9.15 11.05
CA VAL A 362 18.22 -9.05 10.27
C VAL A 362 17.80 -10.37 9.60
N VAL A 363 18.59 -11.44 9.71
CA VAL A 363 18.31 -12.76 9.13
C VAL A 363 17.97 -13.83 10.19
N ASP A 364 18.23 -13.55 11.47
CA ASP A 364 18.25 -14.55 12.54
C ASP A 364 16.87 -15.16 12.82
N ASP A 365 15.82 -14.34 12.81
CA ASP A 365 14.43 -14.77 13.00
C ASP A 365 13.96 -15.69 11.86
N MET A 366 14.42 -15.45 10.64
CA MET A 366 14.11 -16.31 9.50
C MET A 366 14.86 -17.64 9.55
N VAL A 367 16.14 -17.64 9.90
CA VAL A 367 16.92 -18.87 10.10
C VAL A 367 16.30 -19.73 11.21
N ALA A 368 16.03 -19.12 12.37
CA ALA A 368 15.41 -19.79 13.51
C ALA A 368 13.99 -20.31 13.23
N SER A 369 13.27 -19.71 12.28
CA SER A 369 11.90 -20.15 11.94
C SER A 369 11.82 -21.51 11.22
N ASN A 370 12.92 -22.04 10.68
CA ASN A 370 12.89 -23.20 9.80
C ASN A 370 13.92 -24.29 10.17
N GLY A 371 13.57 -25.08 11.21
CA GLY A 371 14.31 -26.25 11.65
C GLY A 371 14.34 -27.45 10.68
N ILE A 372 13.78 -27.33 9.48
CA ILE A 372 13.95 -28.32 8.39
C ILE A 372 15.19 -27.98 7.56
N LEU A 373 15.42 -26.68 7.31
CA LEU A 373 16.58 -26.20 6.56
C LEU A 373 17.82 -26.06 7.43
N TYR A 374 17.65 -25.59 8.67
CA TYR A 374 18.75 -25.28 9.59
C TYR A 374 18.72 -26.18 10.83
N GLN A 375 19.87 -26.73 11.21
CA GLN A 375 20.05 -27.38 12.51
C GLN A 375 20.09 -26.34 13.65
N PRO A 376 19.87 -26.74 14.91
CA PRO A 376 20.00 -25.82 16.05
C PRO A 376 21.40 -25.18 16.11
N GLY A 377 21.45 -23.85 15.99
CA GLY A 377 22.69 -23.07 15.94
C GLY A 377 23.39 -23.06 14.57
N GLU A 378 22.77 -23.58 13.52
CA GLU A 378 23.26 -23.43 12.14
C GLU A 378 22.81 -22.09 11.56
N HIS A 379 23.75 -21.33 11.00
CA HIS A 379 23.50 -20.05 10.32
C HIS A 379 24.25 -20.03 8.97
N PRO A 380 23.77 -19.26 7.97
CA PRO A 380 24.57 -19.01 6.77
C PRO A 380 25.84 -18.22 7.12
N ASP A 381 26.90 -18.39 6.32
CA ASP A 381 28.05 -17.48 6.34
C ASP A 381 27.55 -16.05 6.07
N HIS A 382 27.64 -15.15 7.05
CA HIS A 382 27.15 -13.78 6.91
C HIS A 382 28.26 -12.75 7.08
N VAL A 383 28.59 -12.05 5.99
CA VAL A 383 29.63 -11.02 5.98
C VAL A 383 29.03 -9.67 5.58
N VAL A 384 29.34 -8.63 6.35
CA VAL A 384 28.94 -7.24 6.07
C VAL A 384 30.20 -6.39 5.93
N VAL A 385 30.29 -5.62 4.85
CA VAL A 385 31.41 -4.70 4.61
C VAL A 385 30.88 -3.31 4.29
N ILE A 386 31.50 -2.29 4.85
CA ILE A 386 31.32 -0.88 4.49
C ILE A 386 32.70 -0.27 4.23
N LYS A 387 32.85 0.49 3.15
CA LYS A 387 34.07 1.25 2.83
C LYS A 387 33.74 2.70 2.49
N TYR A 388 34.57 3.61 2.98
CA TYR A 388 34.52 5.02 2.59
C TYR A 388 35.17 5.19 1.21
N VAL A 389 34.40 5.69 0.24
CA VAL A 389 34.85 5.96 -1.12
C VAL A 389 34.33 7.36 -1.52
N PRO A 390 35.10 8.44 -1.28
CA PRO A 390 34.61 9.82 -1.43
C PRO A 390 33.94 10.13 -2.77
N TYR A 391 34.42 9.51 -3.85
CA TYR A 391 33.97 9.77 -5.22
C TYR A 391 32.46 9.57 -5.45
N VAL A 392 31.82 8.61 -4.75
CA VAL A 392 30.39 8.34 -4.97
C VAL A 392 29.45 9.26 -4.17
N GLY A 393 29.99 10.07 -3.24
CA GLY A 393 29.16 10.97 -2.41
C GLY A 393 28.04 10.24 -1.69
N ASP A 394 26.81 10.77 -1.79
CA ASP A 394 25.60 10.16 -1.21
C ASP A 394 25.06 8.95 -1.99
N SER A 395 25.55 8.73 -3.23
CA SER A 395 25.18 7.64 -4.14
C SER A 395 25.83 6.31 -3.73
N LYS A 396 25.50 5.87 -2.52
CA LYS A 396 25.94 4.61 -1.91
C LYS A 396 25.69 3.44 -2.85
N ARG A 397 26.70 2.59 -3.02
CA ARG A 397 26.59 1.31 -3.74
C ARG A 397 26.49 0.17 -2.76
N ALA A 398 25.54 -0.73 -3.00
CA ALA A 398 25.39 -2.01 -2.32
C ALA A 398 25.59 -3.13 -3.34
N MET A 399 26.39 -4.13 -2.97
CA MET A 399 26.63 -5.33 -3.75
C MET A 399 26.44 -6.52 -2.84
N ASP A 400 25.44 -7.34 -3.13
CA ASP A 400 25.04 -8.46 -2.29
C ASP A 400 25.08 -9.76 -3.10
N GLU A 401 25.69 -10.80 -2.55
CA GLU A 401 25.64 -12.15 -3.07
C GLU A 401 24.90 -13.05 -2.08
N TYR A 402 23.89 -13.76 -2.56
CA TYR A 402 23.16 -14.78 -1.82
C TYR A 402 23.40 -16.12 -2.50
N THR A 403 24.15 -17.02 -1.86
CA THR A 403 24.26 -18.42 -2.28
C THR A 403 23.40 -19.29 -1.39
N SER A 404 22.64 -20.19 -2.01
CA SER A 404 21.69 -21.08 -1.36
C SER A 404 21.81 -22.50 -1.88
N GLU A 405 21.54 -23.47 -1.02
CA GLU A 405 21.28 -24.86 -1.40
C GLU A 405 19.82 -25.04 -1.80
N ILE A 406 19.62 -25.88 -2.82
CA ILE A 406 18.32 -26.25 -3.38
C ILE A 406 18.23 -27.78 -3.57
N PHE A 407 17.13 -28.24 -4.17
CA PHE A 407 16.83 -29.65 -4.37
C PHE A 407 18.01 -30.47 -4.92
N MET A 408 18.22 -31.67 -4.34
CA MET A 408 19.26 -32.64 -4.71
C MET A 408 20.71 -32.10 -4.66
N GLY A 409 21.00 -31.17 -3.74
CA GLY A 409 22.35 -30.60 -3.59
C GLY A 409 22.73 -29.60 -4.67
N GLY A 410 21.77 -29.15 -5.48
CA GLY A 410 21.97 -28.04 -6.40
C GLY A 410 22.22 -26.73 -5.65
N LYS A 411 22.75 -25.74 -6.36
CA LYS A 411 22.97 -24.38 -5.81
C LYS A 411 22.18 -23.34 -6.59
N ASN A 412 21.72 -22.32 -5.88
CA ASN A 412 21.19 -21.09 -6.44
C ASN A 412 22.06 -19.92 -5.96
N THR A 413 22.44 -19.02 -6.87
CA THR A 413 23.21 -17.81 -6.54
C THR A 413 22.49 -16.59 -7.12
N ILE A 414 22.26 -15.59 -6.29
CA ILE A 414 21.67 -14.30 -6.66
C ILE A 414 22.73 -13.22 -6.38
N VAL A 415 23.19 -12.54 -7.43
CA VAL A 415 24.06 -11.36 -7.32
C VAL A 415 23.21 -10.12 -7.56
N LEU A 416 23.21 -9.21 -6.60
CA LEU A 416 22.46 -7.95 -6.63
C LEU A 416 23.45 -6.77 -6.60
N HIS A 417 23.29 -5.82 -7.52
CA HIS A 417 23.89 -4.49 -7.41
C HIS A 417 22.78 -3.45 -7.26
N ASN A 418 22.86 -2.63 -6.21
CA ASN A 418 21.87 -1.62 -5.88
C ASN A 418 22.55 -0.25 -5.69
N THR A 419 22.14 0.73 -6.47
CA THR A 419 22.54 2.14 -6.30
C THR A 419 21.50 2.82 -5.42
N CYS A 420 21.92 3.27 -4.24
CA CYS A 420 21.10 3.91 -3.23
C CYS A 420 21.56 5.37 -3.09
N GLU A 421 20.73 6.33 -3.50
CA GLU A 421 20.88 7.71 -3.03
C GLU A 421 20.39 7.74 -1.57
N ASP A 422 21.32 7.59 -0.62
CA ASP A 422 20.98 7.08 0.73
C ASP A 422 20.10 8.07 1.50
N SER A 423 20.34 9.38 1.35
CA SER A 423 19.51 10.44 1.96
C SER A 423 18.11 10.50 1.36
N LEU A 424 17.95 10.24 0.06
CA LEU A 424 16.64 10.20 -0.60
C LEU A 424 15.84 8.94 -0.20
N LEU A 425 16.52 7.87 0.24
CA LEU A 425 15.87 6.70 0.84
C LEU A 425 15.62 6.88 2.35
N ALA A 426 16.48 7.63 3.06
CA ALA A 426 16.37 7.83 4.51
C ALA A 426 15.38 8.94 4.91
N ALA A 427 15.32 10.05 4.20
CA ALA A 427 14.42 11.16 4.55
C ALA A 427 12.93 10.76 4.58
N PRO A 428 12.39 9.97 3.62
CA PRO A 428 11.01 9.47 3.72
C PRO A 428 10.79 8.48 4.89
N ILE A 429 11.82 7.73 5.28
CA ILE A 429 11.77 6.84 6.45
C ILE A 429 11.70 7.65 7.75
N ILE A 430 12.49 8.73 7.87
CA ILE A 430 12.42 9.66 9.00
C ILE A 430 11.03 10.30 9.08
N LEU A 431 10.47 10.71 7.95
CA LEU A 431 9.11 11.24 7.89
C LEU A 431 8.06 10.21 8.38
N ASP A 432 8.11 8.97 7.89
CA ASP A 432 7.20 7.92 8.37
C ASP A 432 7.38 7.63 9.87
N LEU A 433 8.62 7.63 10.38
CA LEU A 433 8.92 7.39 11.80
C LEU A 433 8.25 8.43 12.70
N VAL A 434 8.36 9.73 12.38
CA VAL A 434 7.76 10.80 13.20
C VAL A 434 6.23 10.81 13.10
N LEU A 435 5.68 10.55 11.91
CA LEU A 435 4.23 10.49 11.69
C LEU A 435 3.57 9.30 12.39
N LEU A 436 4.17 8.10 12.32
CA LEU A 436 3.67 6.92 13.01
C LEU A 436 3.84 7.04 14.54
N THR A 437 4.88 7.71 15.02
CA THR A 437 5.08 7.99 16.45
C THR A 437 4.03 8.97 16.97
N GLU A 438 3.74 10.05 16.25
CA GLU A 438 2.63 10.94 16.58
C GLU A 438 1.30 10.18 16.63
N LEU A 439 0.96 9.45 15.56
CA LEU A 439 -0.28 8.67 15.49
C LEU A 439 -0.40 7.66 16.63
N SER A 440 0.69 6.96 16.98
CA SER A 440 0.71 5.98 18.06
C SER A 440 0.42 6.62 19.42
N SER A 441 0.82 7.88 19.64
CA SER A 441 0.50 8.63 20.86
C SER A 441 -0.98 9.01 21.00
N ARG A 442 -1.79 8.87 19.94
CA ARG A 442 -3.26 9.09 19.94
C ARG A 442 -4.07 7.80 20.04
N ILE A 443 -3.44 6.64 19.95
CA ILE A 443 -4.11 5.34 20.03
C ILE A 443 -4.03 4.83 21.46
N GLN A 444 -5.20 4.57 22.03
CA GLN A 444 -5.38 3.88 23.30
C GLN A 444 -6.12 2.56 23.08
N LEU A 445 -5.84 1.59 23.94
CA LEU A 445 -6.51 0.30 23.96
C LEU A 445 -6.76 -0.17 25.39
N LYS A 446 -7.62 -1.18 25.52
CA LYS A 446 -7.74 -2.04 26.70
C LYS A 446 -8.26 -3.42 26.28
N ALA A 447 -7.85 -4.46 27.00
CA ALA A 447 -8.35 -5.81 26.86
C ALA A 447 -9.68 -6.02 27.64
N GLU A 448 -10.40 -7.07 27.29
CA GLU A 448 -11.57 -7.51 28.05
C GLU A 448 -11.20 -7.86 29.51
N GLY A 449 -11.91 -7.25 30.46
CA GLY A 449 -11.61 -7.32 31.90
C GLY A 449 -10.80 -6.13 32.45
N GLU A 450 -10.18 -5.31 31.59
CA GLU A 450 -9.45 -4.13 32.03
C GLU A 450 -10.38 -2.91 32.22
N GLY A 451 -10.21 -2.20 33.33
CA GLY A 451 -11.08 -1.10 33.72
C GLY A 451 -10.75 0.27 33.09
N LYS A 452 -9.60 0.43 32.43
CA LYS A 452 -9.12 1.71 31.90
C LYS A 452 -8.38 1.52 30.58
N PHE A 453 -8.55 2.48 29.68
CA PHE A 453 -7.73 2.62 28.48
C PHE A 453 -6.30 3.03 28.85
N HIS A 454 -5.33 2.49 28.13
CA HIS A 454 -3.91 2.82 28.22
C HIS A 454 -3.30 2.96 26.82
N SER A 455 -2.11 3.56 26.70
CA SER A 455 -1.36 3.61 25.44
C SER A 455 -0.72 2.26 25.10
N PHE A 456 -0.17 2.12 23.89
CA PHE A 456 0.78 1.03 23.60
C PHE A 456 1.97 1.04 24.58
N HIS A 457 2.65 -0.11 24.65
CA HIS A 457 3.91 -0.23 25.40
C HIS A 457 4.92 0.83 24.92
N PRO A 458 5.66 1.52 25.82
CA PRO A 458 6.54 2.62 25.45
C PRO A 458 7.63 2.28 24.42
N VAL A 459 8.10 1.03 24.39
CA VAL A 459 8.91 0.51 23.27
C VAL A 459 8.05 0.33 22.02
N ALA A 460 8.22 1.21 21.04
CA ALA A 460 7.35 1.39 19.89
C ALA A 460 7.63 0.39 18.74
N THR A 461 7.37 -0.91 18.96
CA THR A 461 7.52 -1.98 17.95
C THR A 461 6.74 -1.74 16.66
N ILE A 462 5.70 -0.90 16.68
CA ILE A 462 4.97 -0.45 15.48
C ILE A 462 5.88 0.20 14.41
N LEU A 463 7.04 0.74 14.81
CA LEU A 463 8.04 1.36 13.95
C LEU A 463 8.97 0.36 13.23
N SER A 464 8.91 -0.94 13.55
CA SER A 464 9.90 -1.95 13.12
C SER A 464 10.08 -2.08 11.60
N TYR A 465 9.06 -1.73 10.81
CA TYR A 465 9.14 -1.68 9.33
C TYR A 465 10.21 -0.69 8.82
N LEU A 466 10.54 0.30 9.64
CA LEU A 466 11.40 1.44 9.34
C LEU A 466 12.79 1.34 9.98
N THR A 467 13.03 0.36 10.87
CA THR A 467 14.28 0.19 11.63
C THR A 467 14.94 -1.18 11.37
N LYS A 468 16.28 -1.24 11.35
CA LYS A 468 17.06 -2.43 10.99
C LYS A 468 17.09 -3.45 12.12
N ALA A 469 17.38 -2.98 13.32
CA ALA A 469 17.41 -3.77 14.55
C ALA A 469 16.28 -3.26 15.46
N PRO A 470 15.02 -3.72 15.25
CA PRO A 470 13.89 -3.11 15.90
C PRO A 470 13.91 -3.35 17.42
N LEU A 471 13.76 -2.27 18.19
CA LEU A 471 13.57 -2.35 19.64
C LEU A 471 12.21 -2.98 19.96
N VAL A 472 12.20 -3.99 20.83
CA VAL A 472 11.00 -4.75 21.22
C VAL A 472 10.87 -4.83 22.75
N PRO A 473 9.66 -4.93 23.32
CA PRO A 473 9.46 -5.08 24.75
C PRO A 473 10.26 -6.28 25.33
N PRO A 474 10.75 -6.18 26.58
CA PRO A 474 11.47 -7.28 27.23
C PRO A 474 10.71 -8.62 27.15
N GLY A 475 11.42 -9.68 26.75
CA GLY A 475 10.85 -11.02 26.59
C GLY A 475 10.02 -11.26 25.32
N THR A 476 9.89 -10.27 24.42
CA THR A 476 9.23 -10.47 23.11
C THR A 476 10.24 -10.76 21.99
N PRO A 477 9.90 -11.62 20.99
CA PRO A 477 10.80 -11.95 19.90
C PRO A 477 10.90 -10.83 18.87
N VAL A 478 12.10 -10.62 18.35
CA VAL A 478 12.37 -9.73 17.21
C VAL A 478 11.82 -10.36 15.92
N VAL A 479 11.17 -9.55 15.08
CA VAL A 479 10.72 -9.93 13.73
C VAL A 479 11.29 -8.93 12.73
N ASN A 480 12.13 -9.40 11.81
CA ASN A 480 12.83 -8.55 10.84
C ASN A 480 12.19 -8.57 9.44
N ALA A 481 11.53 -9.67 9.09
CA ALA A 481 10.92 -9.91 7.78
C ALA A 481 9.94 -8.77 7.39
N LEU A 482 10.29 -8.01 6.35
CA LEU A 482 9.66 -6.72 6.04
C LEU A 482 8.16 -6.84 5.77
N SER A 483 7.75 -7.92 5.10
CA SER A 483 6.34 -8.22 4.79
C SER A 483 5.51 -8.42 6.06
N LYS A 484 6.07 -9.12 7.06
CA LYS A 484 5.42 -9.37 8.36
C LYS A 484 5.31 -8.08 9.17
N GLN A 485 6.37 -7.26 9.17
CA GLN A 485 6.38 -5.94 9.81
C GLN A 485 5.33 -4.99 9.18
N ARG A 486 5.21 -4.97 7.84
CA ARG A 486 4.16 -4.19 7.16
C ARG A 486 2.75 -4.69 7.51
N ALA A 487 2.54 -6.00 7.51
CA ALA A 487 1.24 -6.61 7.83
C ALA A 487 0.83 -6.32 9.28
N MET A 488 1.76 -6.40 10.24
CA MET A 488 1.54 -6.01 11.64
C MET A 488 1.07 -4.55 11.72
N LEU A 489 1.82 -3.62 11.13
CA LEU A 489 1.48 -2.19 11.14
C LEU A 489 0.11 -1.93 10.49
N GLU A 490 -0.14 -2.46 9.29
CA GLU A 490 -1.43 -2.30 8.61
C GLU A 490 -2.59 -2.87 9.45
N ASN A 491 -2.43 -4.08 10.02
CA ASN A 491 -3.48 -4.73 10.79
C ASN A 491 -3.78 -4.03 12.14
N ILE A 492 -2.80 -3.39 12.79
CA ILE A 492 -3.03 -2.55 13.97
C ILE A 492 -3.91 -1.34 13.59
N LEU A 493 -3.57 -0.64 12.50
CA LEU A 493 -4.37 0.53 12.07
C LEU A 493 -5.77 0.12 11.59
N ARG A 494 -5.92 -1.06 10.98
CA ARG A 494 -7.22 -1.66 10.63
C ARG A 494 -8.06 -1.99 11.86
N ALA A 495 -7.45 -2.53 12.92
CA ALA A 495 -8.14 -2.80 14.19
C ALA A 495 -8.70 -1.52 14.83
N CYS A 496 -7.97 -0.41 14.77
CA CYS A 496 -8.42 0.91 15.25
C CYS A 496 -9.68 1.43 14.55
N ILE A 497 -10.01 0.93 13.35
CA ILE A 497 -11.25 1.21 12.61
C ILE A 497 -12.15 -0.03 12.46
N GLY A 498 -11.95 -1.07 13.27
CA GLY A 498 -12.78 -2.28 13.32
C GLY A 498 -12.77 -3.14 12.05
N LEU A 499 -11.78 -2.99 11.17
CA LEU A 499 -11.57 -3.88 10.03
C LEU A 499 -10.77 -5.12 10.46
N ALA A 500 -11.17 -6.29 9.92
CA ALA A 500 -10.42 -7.52 10.08
C ALA A 500 -9.05 -7.46 9.37
N PRO A 501 -8.06 -8.26 9.82
CA PRO A 501 -6.78 -8.41 9.14
C PRO A 501 -6.93 -8.83 7.69
N GLU A 502 -6.06 -8.29 6.82
CA GLU A 502 -5.99 -8.80 5.46
C GLU A 502 -5.33 -10.19 5.46
N ASN A 503 -6.06 -11.18 4.94
CA ASN A 503 -5.68 -12.59 4.99
C ASN A 503 -5.54 -13.23 3.60
N ASN A 504 -5.94 -12.52 2.53
CA ASN A 504 -5.83 -12.97 1.14
C ASN A 504 -6.49 -14.33 0.82
N MET A 505 -7.31 -14.91 1.70
CA MET A 505 -7.90 -16.24 1.50
C MET A 505 -8.95 -16.29 0.38
N ILE A 506 -9.51 -15.13 -0.02
CA ILE A 506 -10.47 -14.95 -1.12
C ILE A 506 -11.60 -16.01 -1.17
N LEU A 507 -12.09 -16.43 0.00
CA LEU A 507 -13.10 -17.50 0.13
C LEU A 507 -14.43 -17.14 -0.55
N ASP A 508 -14.76 -15.86 -0.67
CA ASP A 508 -15.88 -15.34 -1.48
C ASP A 508 -15.78 -15.79 -2.95
N ARG A 509 -14.56 -16.01 -3.44
CA ARG A 509 -14.25 -16.52 -4.77
C ARG A 509 -14.03 -18.03 -4.77
N ILE A 510 -13.16 -18.57 -3.93
CA ILE A 510 -12.76 -19.99 -4.05
C ILE A 510 -13.75 -20.98 -3.39
N ALA A 511 -14.54 -20.55 -2.41
CA ALA A 511 -15.49 -21.40 -1.67
C ALA A 511 -16.96 -21.20 -2.09
N THR A 512 -17.24 -20.48 -3.19
CA THR A 512 -18.61 -20.23 -3.63
C THR A 512 -19.30 -21.51 -4.14
N SER A 513 -20.47 -21.82 -3.60
CA SER A 513 -21.28 -22.98 -4.02
C SER A 513 -21.84 -22.82 -5.43
N ASP A 514 -22.13 -21.58 -5.85
CA ASP A 514 -22.46 -21.26 -7.23
C ASP A 514 -21.19 -20.96 -8.03
N LYS A 515 -20.54 -22.03 -8.51
CA LYS A 515 -19.34 -21.97 -9.37
C LYS A 515 -19.52 -21.17 -10.67
N ARG A 516 -20.74 -20.72 -11.01
CA ARG A 516 -21.01 -19.87 -12.19
C ARG A 516 -20.94 -18.36 -11.87
N ARG A 517 -21.00 -17.99 -10.58
CA ARG A 517 -21.07 -16.59 -10.10
C ARG A 517 -19.81 -15.76 -10.36
N LEU A 518 -18.69 -16.40 -10.69
CA LEU A 518 -17.38 -15.78 -10.94
C LEU A 518 -17.09 -15.44 -12.41
N ARG A 519 -17.99 -15.74 -13.35
CA ARG A 519 -17.79 -15.43 -14.78
C ARG A 519 -18.42 -14.08 -15.17
N ARG A 520 -17.62 -13.01 -15.15
CA ARG A 520 -17.83 -11.76 -15.92
C ARG A 520 -17.00 -11.89 -17.25
N SER A 521 -17.37 -11.47 -18.47
CA SER A 521 -18.39 -10.53 -19.02
C SER A 521 -18.73 -10.83 -20.52
N HIS A 522 -19.47 -9.94 -21.24
CA HIS A 522 -19.40 -9.58 -22.72
C HIS A 522 -20.54 -9.93 -23.76
N ILE A 523 -21.21 -8.89 -24.29
CA ILE A 523 -21.64 -8.51 -25.69
C ILE A 523 -22.43 -9.45 -26.68
N VAL A 524 -23.47 -8.92 -27.39
CA VAL A 524 -24.28 -9.45 -28.56
C VAL A 524 -24.73 -8.29 -29.54
N ILE A 525 -25.32 -8.54 -30.74
CA ILE A 525 -25.93 -7.54 -31.68
C ILE A 525 -27.20 -8.05 -32.46
N TYR A 526 -28.33 -7.29 -32.59
CA TYR A 526 -29.61 -7.56 -33.34
C TYR A 526 -29.95 -6.49 -34.44
N LEU A 527 -31.20 -6.46 -34.98
CA LEU A 527 -31.79 -5.54 -35.99
C LEU A 527 -33.33 -5.31 -35.76
N LEU A 528 -33.92 -4.20 -36.25
CA LEU A 528 -35.36 -3.85 -36.23
C LEU A 528 -35.89 -3.38 -37.62
N SER A 529 -36.92 -2.51 -37.70
CA SER A 529 -37.27 -1.68 -38.89
C SER A 529 -37.96 -0.36 -38.49
N LYS A 530 -37.88 0.70 -39.31
CA LYS A 530 -38.68 1.94 -39.15
C LYS A 530 -39.89 2.00 -40.12
N PRO A 531 -41.03 2.56 -39.68
CA PRO A 531 -42.18 2.81 -40.56
C PRO A 531 -42.04 4.13 -41.35
N ALA A 532 -42.80 4.25 -42.44
CA ALA A 532 -42.96 5.49 -43.20
C ALA A 532 -44.21 6.27 -42.74
N SER A 533 -44.04 7.58 -42.49
CA SER A 533 -45.04 8.65 -42.45
C SER A 533 -46.48 8.35 -41.96
N SER A 534 -46.83 8.77 -40.74
CA SER A 534 -47.64 9.99 -40.50
C SER A 534 -48.05 10.18 -39.02
N SER A 535 -48.52 11.38 -38.71
CA SER A 535 -48.92 11.99 -37.43
C SER A 535 -49.63 11.15 -36.34
N SER A 536 -49.19 11.42 -35.10
CA SER A 536 -50.00 11.63 -33.88
C SER A 536 -50.79 10.48 -33.22
N SER A 537 -50.40 10.26 -31.96
CA SER A 537 -51.21 9.83 -30.81
C SER A 537 -51.53 8.34 -30.60
N GLU A 538 -51.44 7.96 -29.32
CA GLU A 538 -51.85 6.71 -28.66
C GLU A 538 -51.16 5.39 -29.07
N LEU A 539 -50.28 4.91 -28.19
CA LEU A 539 -49.93 3.49 -28.10
C LEU A 539 -50.14 3.00 -26.66
N LEU A 540 -50.79 1.85 -26.52
CA LEU A 540 -51.30 1.35 -25.25
C LEU A 540 -50.17 0.95 -24.28
N LEU A 541 -50.05 1.65 -23.15
CA LEU A 541 -49.10 1.36 -22.07
C LEU A 541 -49.59 0.25 -21.14
N LEU A 542 -48.76 -0.77 -20.91
CA LEU A 542 -48.76 -1.47 -19.62
C LEU A 542 -48.07 -0.59 -18.58
N LYS A 543 -48.75 -0.34 -17.46
CA LYS A 543 -48.52 0.82 -16.58
C LYS A 543 -47.23 0.75 -15.77
N LEU A 544 -46.45 1.83 -15.84
CA LEU A 544 -45.56 2.29 -14.76
C LEU A 544 -46.33 3.32 -13.91
N GLN A 545 -46.00 3.46 -12.62
CA GLN A 545 -46.44 4.61 -11.81
C GLN A 545 -45.29 5.25 -11.02
N PRO A 546 -45.36 6.57 -10.72
CA PRO A 546 -44.20 7.36 -10.34
C PRO A 546 -44.10 7.65 -8.84
N TYR A 547 -42.88 7.84 -8.35
CA TYR A 547 -42.59 8.69 -7.19
C TYR A 547 -41.38 9.58 -7.49
N ASN A 548 -41.40 10.80 -6.94
CA ASN A 548 -40.64 11.94 -7.45
C ASN A 548 -39.10 11.82 -7.28
N CYS A 549 -38.38 11.96 -8.39
CA CYS A 549 -36.98 12.34 -8.44
C CYS A 549 -36.79 13.47 -9.48
N ALA A 550 -35.77 14.31 -9.25
CA ALA A 550 -35.26 15.23 -10.26
C ALA A 550 -34.70 14.46 -11.48
N PRO A 551 -34.56 15.09 -12.67
CA PRO A 551 -34.73 14.37 -13.94
C PRO A 551 -33.55 13.48 -14.37
N ASN A 552 -33.89 12.44 -15.15
CA ASN A 552 -33.03 11.56 -15.97
C ASN A 552 -32.55 10.19 -15.39
N MET A 553 -33.40 9.45 -14.66
CA MET A 553 -33.28 7.98 -14.57
C MET A 553 -34.64 7.27 -14.57
N ALA A 554 -34.67 6.05 -15.12
CA ALA A 554 -35.74 5.08 -14.96
C ALA A 554 -35.15 3.66 -14.84
N CYS A 555 -35.58 2.91 -13.83
CA CYS A 555 -35.18 1.52 -13.58
C CYS A 555 -36.42 0.60 -13.60
N ILE A 556 -36.22 -0.69 -13.88
CA ILE A 556 -37.28 -1.71 -13.95
C ILE A 556 -37.14 -2.68 -12.77
N SER A 557 -38.25 -3.04 -12.13
CA SER A 557 -38.37 -4.18 -11.21
C SER A 557 -39.61 -5.02 -11.53
N LEU A 558 -39.64 -6.28 -11.09
CA LEU A 558 -40.82 -7.15 -11.16
C LEU A 558 -40.95 -7.98 -9.87
N LEU A 559 -42.19 -8.15 -9.41
CA LEU A 559 -42.59 -8.79 -8.15
C LEU A 559 -42.90 -10.30 -8.32
N ARG A 560 -42.81 -11.07 -7.24
CA ARG A 560 -43.42 -12.43 -7.08
C ARG A 560 -44.91 -12.25 -6.69
N SER A 561 -45.89 -13.17 -6.80
CA SER A 561 -46.00 -14.66 -6.74
C SER A 561 -47.50 -15.04 -7.03
N PRO A 562 -48.05 -16.27 -6.87
CA PRO A 562 -47.59 -17.66 -7.10
C PRO A 562 -48.62 -18.63 -7.80
N LEU A 563 -48.16 -19.82 -8.27
CA LEU A 563 -48.91 -21.10 -8.48
C LEU A 563 -50.02 -21.17 -9.59
N PRO A 564 -50.48 -22.38 -10.04
CA PRO A 564 -50.22 -23.75 -9.56
C PRO A 564 -49.66 -24.79 -10.58
N LEU A 565 -49.49 -26.03 -10.08
CA LEU A 565 -48.94 -27.22 -10.75
C LEU A 565 -49.83 -27.83 -11.86
N LEU A 566 -49.19 -28.52 -12.83
CA LEU A 566 -49.78 -29.65 -13.56
C LEU A 566 -48.68 -30.65 -13.98
N GLN A 567 -49.02 -31.95 -14.03
CA GLN A 567 -48.07 -33.06 -14.09
C GLN A 567 -47.78 -33.60 -15.51
N ALA A 568 -46.53 -34.05 -15.70
CA ALA A 568 -46.07 -35.21 -16.48
C ALA A 568 -46.75 -35.64 -17.81
N ARG A 569 -45.92 -35.91 -18.84
CA ARG A 569 -45.71 -37.28 -19.39
C ARG A 569 -44.49 -37.39 -20.32
N LYS A 570 -44.17 -38.63 -20.74
CA LYS A 570 -42.87 -39.10 -21.24
C LYS A 570 -42.76 -39.22 -22.78
N SER A 571 -41.49 -39.19 -23.23
CA SER A 571 -40.82 -40.08 -24.20
C SER A 571 -40.90 -39.91 -25.72
N THR A 572 -39.83 -40.45 -26.34
CA THR A 572 -39.62 -41.00 -27.71
C THR A 572 -39.38 -40.07 -28.90
N SER A 573 -38.13 -40.11 -29.38
CA SER A 573 -37.71 -40.03 -30.79
C SER A 573 -38.05 -41.39 -31.51
N PRO A 574 -37.92 -41.60 -32.85
CA PRO A 574 -36.97 -40.95 -33.77
C PRO A 574 -37.41 -40.62 -35.23
N CYS A 575 -36.51 -39.89 -35.91
CA CYS A 575 -36.23 -39.79 -37.36
C CYS A 575 -37.33 -39.73 -38.45
N ALA A 576 -37.28 -38.59 -39.16
CA ALA A 576 -37.21 -38.46 -40.62
C ALA A 576 -38.45 -38.72 -41.51
N GLN A 577 -38.98 -37.64 -42.08
CA GLN A 577 -39.18 -37.51 -43.54
C GLN A 577 -39.23 -36.03 -43.96
N LEU A 578 -38.65 -35.72 -45.12
CA LEU A 578 -38.59 -34.39 -45.76
C LEU A 578 -39.56 -34.37 -46.95
N GLN A 579 -40.45 -33.37 -47.05
CA GLN A 579 -40.49 -32.40 -48.17
C GLN A 579 -41.71 -31.45 -48.16
N GLN A 580 -41.39 -30.15 -48.31
CA GLN A 580 -42.06 -29.14 -49.14
C GLN A 580 -43.61 -29.00 -49.15
N HIS A 581 -44.13 -27.86 -48.68
CA HIS A 581 -44.51 -26.74 -49.58
C HIS A 581 -44.80 -25.43 -48.80
N LEU A 582 -44.32 -24.32 -49.35
CA LEU A 582 -44.68 -22.92 -49.05
C LEU A 582 -45.72 -22.47 -50.12
N PRO A 583 -46.56 -21.42 -49.94
CA PRO A 583 -46.02 -20.06 -49.72
C PRO A 583 -46.87 -18.98 -49.00
N LYS A 584 -46.15 -17.90 -48.63
CA LYS A 584 -46.56 -16.48 -48.50
C LYS A 584 -47.53 -16.06 -47.38
N SER A 585 -46.95 -15.42 -46.36
CA SER A 585 -47.59 -14.35 -45.57
C SER A 585 -46.57 -13.23 -45.37
N SER A 586 -46.90 -11.98 -45.73
CA SER A 586 -46.02 -10.82 -45.52
C SER A 586 -46.85 -9.57 -45.21
N ASN A 587 -47.12 -9.32 -43.92
CA ASN A 587 -47.55 -8.00 -43.46
C ASN A 587 -47.39 -7.88 -41.94
N ALA A 588 -46.72 -6.82 -41.48
CA ALA A 588 -46.01 -6.85 -40.22
C ALA A 588 -45.45 -5.41 -39.84
N HIS A 589 -45.29 -5.02 -38.55
CA HIS A 589 -44.57 -3.79 -38.08
C HIS A 589 -43.69 -3.99 -36.80
N ILE A 590 -42.48 -3.37 -36.70
CA ILE A 590 -41.46 -3.69 -35.65
C ILE A 590 -41.40 -2.68 -34.48
N PHE A 591 -41.18 -3.18 -33.25
CA PHE A 591 -40.79 -2.47 -32.02
C PHE A 591 -39.52 -3.09 -31.37
N GLY A 592 -38.69 -2.32 -30.63
CA GLY A 592 -37.63 -2.91 -29.75
C GLY A 592 -36.27 -2.18 -29.53
N LEU A 593 -36.27 -0.91 -29.11
CA LEU A 593 -35.14 -0.05 -28.61
C LEU A 593 -34.26 -0.67 -27.48
N ARG A 594 -33.12 -0.11 -27.00
CA ARG A 594 -32.00 0.76 -27.51
C ARG A 594 -30.75 0.75 -26.60
N PHE A 595 -29.60 1.12 -27.17
CA PHE A 595 -28.16 1.28 -26.78
C PHE A 595 -27.57 0.50 -25.56
N HIS A 596 -26.22 0.36 -25.48
CA HIS A 596 -25.38 0.37 -24.24
C HIS A 596 -24.47 -0.86 -23.84
N THR A 597 -23.21 -0.80 -23.30
CA THR A 597 -22.06 0.18 -23.31
C THR A 597 -20.53 -0.26 -23.10
N ALA A 598 -19.50 0.18 -23.90
CA ALA A 598 -18.00 -0.06 -23.68
C ALA A 598 -16.98 1.17 -23.67
N THR A 599 -16.47 1.63 -22.51
CA THR A 599 -15.27 2.53 -22.32
C THR A 599 -14.19 1.87 -21.47
N SER A 600 -12.92 1.95 -21.84
CA SER A 600 -12.02 3.02 -21.35
C SER A 600 -11.06 3.59 -22.42
N SER A 601 -10.11 4.44 -22.00
CA SER A 601 -9.55 5.55 -22.77
C SER A 601 -8.29 5.22 -23.65
N PRO A 602 -7.13 5.90 -23.59
CA PRO A 602 -6.35 6.17 -24.81
C PRO A 602 -5.07 5.32 -24.94
N ALA A 603 -4.77 4.83 -26.15
CA ALA A 603 -3.41 4.40 -26.50
C ALA A 603 -3.17 4.41 -28.02
N ILE A 604 -2.11 5.09 -28.44
CA ILE A 604 -1.55 4.98 -29.79
C ILE A 604 -0.66 3.72 -29.83
N LEU A 605 -1.30 2.60 -30.13
CA LEU A 605 -0.69 1.33 -30.52
C LEU A 605 -1.69 0.68 -31.48
N ARG A 606 -1.82 1.29 -32.67
CA ARG A 606 -3.10 1.42 -33.42
C ARG A 606 -3.87 0.09 -33.47
N ALA A 607 -4.93 0.06 -32.66
CA ALA A 607 -5.51 -1.15 -32.09
C ALA A 607 -5.74 -2.30 -33.08
N ARG A 608 -5.35 -3.52 -32.64
CA ARG A 608 -5.91 -4.78 -33.17
C ARG A 608 -7.45 -4.64 -33.19
N ARG A 609 -8.06 -4.55 -34.37
CA ARG A 609 -9.53 -4.51 -34.49
C ARG A 609 -10.08 -5.81 -33.94
N SER A 610 -10.81 -5.75 -32.83
CA SER A 610 -11.53 -6.92 -32.33
C SER A 610 -12.58 -7.37 -33.36
N LEU A 611 -12.86 -8.68 -33.41
CA LEU A 611 -13.91 -9.21 -34.29
C LEU A 611 -15.30 -8.59 -34.01
N ILE A 612 -15.52 -8.07 -32.80
CA ILE A 612 -16.71 -7.30 -32.41
C ILE A 612 -16.74 -5.95 -33.15
N CYS A 613 -15.61 -5.24 -33.18
CA CYS A 613 -15.44 -4.02 -33.98
C CYS A 613 -15.67 -4.29 -35.47
N ALA A 614 -15.18 -5.43 -35.99
CA ALA A 614 -15.39 -5.82 -37.38
C ALA A 614 -16.88 -6.05 -37.71
N LYS A 615 -17.62 -6.83 -36.90
CA LYS A 615 -19.07 -7.06 -37.13
C LYS A 615 -19.87 -5.75 -37.03
N ALA A 616 -19.64 -4.93 -36.01
CA ALA A 616 -20.34 -3.65 -35.87
C ALA A 616 -20.02 -2.67 -37.01
N CYS A 617 -18.79 -2.63 -37.51
CA CYS A 617 -18.42 -1.84 -38.68
C CYS A 617 -19.08 -2.36 -39.96
N ALA A 618 -19.10 -3.68 -40.22
CA ALA A 618 -19.74 -4.25 -41.41
C ALA A 618 -21.24 -3.88 -41.51
N PHE A 619 -21.97 -3.95 -40.39
CA PHE A 619 -23.37 -3.49 -40.33
C PHE A 619 -23.50 -1.96 -40.49
N ARG A 620 -22.53 -1.15 -40.03
CA ARG A 620 -22.53 0.31 -40.24
C ARG A 620 -22.34 0.61 -41.72
N ASP A 621 -21.35 -0.02 -42.34
CA ASP A 621 -20.94 0.22 -43.71
C ASP A 621 -22.01 -0.26 -44.72
N SER A 622 -22.91 -1.15 -44.30
CA SER A 622 -24.13 -1.54 -45.03
C SER A 622 -25.44 -0.99 -44.45
N TYR A 623 -25.42 -0.04 -43.50
CA TYR A 623 -26.62 0.43 -42.80
C TYR A 623 -27.70 1.02 -43.74
N GLU A 624 -27.29 1.78 -44.75
CA GLU A 624 -28.22 2.33 -45.74
C GLU A 624 -28.82 1.26 -46.66
N LYS A 625 -28.18 0.07 -46.80
CA LYS A 625 -28.80 -1.08 -47.48
C LYS A 625 -29.92 -1.68 -46.63
N PHE A 626 -29.71 -1.81 -45.32
CA PHE A 626 -30.75 -2.25 -44.38
C PHE A 626 -31.93 -1.29 -44.37
N LYS A 627 -31.71 0.03 -44.25
CA LYS A 627 -32.77 1.04 -44.34
C LYS A 627 -33.58 0.95 -45.63
N LYS A 628 -32.90 0.82 -46.79
CA LYS A 628 -33.56 0.65 -48.09
C LYS A 628 -34.39 -0.64 -48.19
N ALA A 629 -33.94 -1.71 -47.54
CA ALA A 629 -34.68 -2.96 -47.40
C ALA A 629 -35.75 -2.92 -46.29
N GLY A 630 -36.11 -1.74 -45.77
CA GLY A 630 -37.11 -1.62 -44.71
C GLY A 630 -36.68 -2.23 -43.38
N ALA A 631 -35.37 -2.20 -43.07
CA ALA A 631 -34.78 -2.69 -41.82
C ALA A 631 -33.95 -1.60 -41.11
N GLU A 632 -33.90 -1.68 -39.79
CA GLU A 632 -33.15 -0.87 -38.84
C GLU A 632 -32.13 -1.80 -38.17
N VAL A 633 -31.05 -1.28 -37.58
CA VAL A 633 -30.03 -2.13 -36.93
C VAL A 633 -30.03 -1.87 -35.42
N VAL A 634 -29.91 -2.89 -34.58
CA VAL A 634 -30.07 -2.76 -33.12
C VAL A 634 -29.20 -3.78 -32.42
N GLY A 635 -27.95 -3.49 -32.08
CA GLY A 635 -27.24 -4.43 -31.20
C GLY A 635 -27.97 -4.77 -29.88
N ILE A 636 -27.53 -5.74 -29.09
CA ILE A 636 -28.02 -5.99 -27.72
C ILE A 636 -26.85 -6.59 -26.97
N SER A 637 -26.29 -5.97 -25.94
CA SER A 637 -24.95 -6.28 -25.43
C SER A 637 -24.94 -6.42 -23.92
N GLY A 638 -24.26 -7.44 -23.36
CA GLY A 638 -24.09 -7.59 -21.90
C GLY A 638 -23.14 -6.57 -21.25
N ASP A 639 -23.11 -5.35 -21.77
CA ASP A 639 -22.34 -4.18 -21.36
C ASP A 639 -23.26 -3.17 -20.61
N ASP A 640 -22.72 -2.18 -19.87
CA ASP A 640 -23.40 -1.33 -18.84
C ASP A 640 -24.37 -0.20 -19.37
N PRO A 641 -24.58 0.96 -18.68
CA PRO A 641 -25.25 2.18 -19.22
C PRO A 641 -24.42 3.38 -19.80
N SER A 642 -23.08 3.38 -19.83
CA SER A 642 -22.22 4.59 -20.04
C SER A 642 -21.30 4.65 -21.30
N SER A 643 -20.04 4.26 -21.17
CA SER A 643 -19.28 3.39 -22.05
C SER A 643 -19.61 3.25 -23.58
N HIS A 644 -20.84 2.98 -24.07
CA HIS A 644 -21.30 2.95 -25.47
C HIS A 644 -22.55 3.72 -25.83
N LYS A 645 -22.68 4.81 -25.10
CA LYS A 645 -22.60 6.11 -25.76
C LYS A 645 -21.22 6.29 -26.41
N ALA A 646 -20.12 5.91 -25.75
CA ALA A 646 -18.76 6.01 -26.32
C ALA A 646 -18.39 5.02 -27.46
N PHE A 647 -18.63 3.69 -27.45
CA PHE A 647 -18.36 2.82 -28.64
C PHE A 647 -19.15 3.28 -29.88
N ALA A 648 -20.43 3.65 -29.73
CA ALA A 648 -21.23 4.20 -30.83
C ALA A 648 -20.66 5.54 -31.33
N LYS A 649 -20.23 6.43 -30.44
CA LYS A 649 -19.51 7.68 -30.79
C LYS A 649 -18.16 7.41 -31.46
N LYS A 650 -17.38 6.47 -30.95
CA LYS A 650 -16.03 6.07 -31.40
C LYS A 650 -16.04 5.44 -32.79
N TYR A 651 -17.02 4.58 -33.08
CA TYR A 651 -17.14 3.87 -34.35
C TYR A 651 -18.21 4.44 -35.30
N ARG A 652 -18.83 5.58 -34.93
CA ARG A 652 -19.89 6.28 -35.68
C ARG A 652 -21.03 5.35 -36.08
N LEU A 653 -21.56 4.61 -35.10
CA LEU A 653 -22.60 3.62 -35.33
C LEU A 653 -23.98 4.31 -35.41
N PRO A 654 -24.65 4.29 -36.57
CA PRO A 654 -25.84 5.11 -36.88
C PRO A 654 -27.15 4.49 -36.38
N PHE A 655 -27.03 3.34 -35.73
CA PHE A 655 -28.10 2.42 -35.44
C PHE A 655 -28.41 2.38 -33.93
N THR A 656 -28.89 1.28 -33.36
CA THR A 656 -29.59 1.39 -32.07
C THR A 656 -29.02 0.65 -30.84
N LEU A 657 -28.27 -0.47 -30.89
CA LEU A 657 -27.73 -1.25 -29.71
C LEU A 657 -28.78 -1.52 -28.56
N LEU A 658 -28.40 -2.18 -27.44
CA LEU A 658 -29.16 -2.40 -26.17
C LEU A 658 -28.17 -2.85 -25.08
N SER A 659 -28.50 -2.68 -23.80
CA SER A 659 -27.83 -3.32 -22.67
C SER A 659 -28.65 -4.54 -22.22
N ASP A 660 -28.03 -5.72 -22.21
CA ASP A 660 -28.53 -6.97 -21.64
C ASP A 660 -27.72 -7.30 -20.38
N ASP A 661 -27.75 -6.40 -19.40
CA ASP A 661 -27.04 -6.56 -18.14
C ASP A 661 -27.47 -7.86 -17.43
N GLY A 662 -26.49 -8.68 -17.08
CA GLY A 662 -26.67 -10.06 -16.59
C GLY A 662 -26.88 -11.13 -17.67
N ASN A 663 -26.81 -10.79 -18.97
CA ASN A 663 -27.04 -11.69 -20.11
C ASN A 663 -28.39 -12.44 -20.01
N LYS A 664 -29.47 -11.74 -19.63
CA LYS A 664 -30.81 -12.33 -19.44
C LYS A 664 -31.41 -12.72 -20.78
N VAL A 665 -31.43 -11.77 -21.73
CA VAL A 665 -31.97 -11.99 -23.09
C VAL A 665 -31.15 -13.06 -23.80
N ARG A 666 -29.82 -13.02 -23.72
CA ARG A 666 -28.94 -14.06 -24.30
C ARG A 666 -29.28 -15.48 -23.81
N LYS A 667 -29.61 -15.65 -22.53
CA LYS A 667 -29.98 -16.94 -21.92
C LYS A 667 -31.36 -17.41 -22.35
N GLU A 668 -32.34 -16.51 -22.30
CA GLU A 668 -33.73 -16.78 -22.67
C GLU A 668 -33.87 -17.17 -24.15
N TRP A 669 -33.06 -16.55 -25.02
CA TRP A 669 -33.05 -16.81 -26.47
C TRP A 669 -32.15 -17.99 -26.88
N GLY A 670 -31.58 -18.73 -25.92
CA GLY A 670 -30.84 -19.97 -26.18
C GLY A 670 -29.57 -19.81 -27.05
N VAL A 671 -28.97 -18.62 -27.09
CA VAL A 671 -27.80 -18.32 -27.94
C VAL A 671 -26.64 -19.24 -27.54
N PRO A 672 -26.20 -20.18 -28.39
CA PRO A 672 -25.13 -21.11 -28.05
C PRO A 672 -23.81 -20.35 -27.89
N SER A 673 -22.96 -20.87 -27.01
CA SER A 673 -21.58 -20.41 -26.86
C SER A 673 -20.66 -21.16 -27.83
N ASP A 674 -19.93 -20.43 -28.66
CA ASP A 674 -19.00 -21.02 -29.62
C ASP A 674 -17.67 -21.42 -28.94
N LEU A 675 -16.87 -22.24 -29.63
CA LEU A 675 -15.51 -22.64 -29.24
C LEU A 675 -15.44 -23.18 -27.79
N PHE A 676 -16.05 -24.34 -27.54
CA PHE A 676 -16.07 -25.03 -26.23
C PHE A 676 -16.55 -24.17 -25.05
N GLY A 677 -17.46 -23.21 -25.30
CA GLY A 677 -17.99 -22.34 -24.26
C GLY A 677 -17.07 -21.18 -23.85
N THR A 678 -16.00 -20.93 -24.61
CA THR A 678 -15.02 -19.86 -24.34
C THR A 678 -15.35 -18.56 -25.06
N LEU A 679 -16.07 -18.60 -26.18
CA LEU A 679 -16.48 -17.42 -26.92
C LEU A 679 -17.99 -17.17 -26.75
N PRO A 680 -18.41 -15.93 -26.42
CA PRO A 680 -19.80 -15.54 -26.49
C PRO A 680 -20.25 -15.67 -27.96
N GLY A 681 -21.15 -16.63 -28.23
CA GLY A 681 -21.55 -16.92 -29.61
C GLY A 681 -22.28 -15.74 -30.24
N ARG A 682 -22.15 -15.62 -31.57
CA ARG A 682 -22.65 -14.46 -32.33
C ARG A 682 -23.77 -14.85 -33.27
N GLN A 683 -24.98 -14.85 -32.74
CA GLN A 683 -26.17 -14.85 -33.58
C GLN A 683 -26.39 -13.49 -34.28
N THR A 684 -27.09 -13.55 -35.41
CA THR A 684 -27.91 -12.49 -35.97
C THR A 684 -29.31 -13.08 -36.13
N TYR A 685 -30.32 -12.36 -35.68
CA TYR A 685 -31.72 -12.72 -35.88
C TYR A 685 -32.34 -11.74 -36.86
N VAL A 686 -33.07 -12.24 -37.85
CA VAL A 686 -34.08 -11.45 -38.57
C VAL A 686 -35.41 -11.82 -37.98
N ILE A 687 -36.00 -10.88 -37.25
CA ILE A 687 -37.33 -11.02 -36.67
C ILE A 687 -38.26 -10.31 -37.64
N ASP A 688 -39.21 -11.04 -38.21
CA ASP A 688 -40.30 -10.38 -38.91
C ASP A 688 -41.11 -9.56 -37.92
N LYS A 689 -41.91 -8.72 -38.53
CA LYS A 689 -42.56 -7.63 -37.86
C LYS A 689 -43.90 -8.12 -37.23
N LYS A 690 -44.11 -9.46 -37.12
CA LYS A 690 -45.12 -10.17 -36.30
C LYS A 690 -44.46 -10.85 -35.08
N GLY A 691 -43.13 -10.70 -34.92
CA GLY A 691 -42.35 -11.36 -33.87
C GLY A 691 -41.83 -12.75 -34.24
N VAL A 692 -42.02 -13.21 -35.49
CA VAL A 692 -41.55 -14.53 -35.93
C VAL A 692 -40.11 -14.43 -36.43
N ILE A 693 -39.24 -15.32 -35.96
CA ILE A 693 -37.83 -15.37 -36.40
C ILE A 693 -37.77 -15.99 -37.81
N GLN A 694 -37.39 -15.18 -38.80
CA GLN A 694 -37.24 -15.59 -40.21
C GLN A 694 -35.81 -16.03 -40.56
N LEU A 695 -34.80 -15.55 -39.82
CA LEU A 695 -33.42 -16.02 -39.92
C LEU A 695 -32.78 -16.13 -38.55
N VAL A 696 -32.05 -17.23 -38.36
CA VAL A 696 -31.08 -17.42 -37.29
C VAL A 696 -29.74 -17.70 -37.96
N TYR A 697 -28.81 -16.74 -37.92
CA TYR A 697 -27.48 -16.92 -38.52
C TYR A 697 -26.37 -16.84 -37.46
N ASN A 698 -25.63 -17.93 -37.26
CA ASN A 698 -24.43 -17.95 -36.41
C ASN A 698 -23.19 -18.21 -37.27
N ASN A 699 -22.21 -17.31 -37.19
CA ASN A 699 -20.89 -17.49 -37.82
C ASN A 699 -19.86 -16.61 -37.09
N GLN A 700 -19.06 -17.23 -36.22
CA GLN A 700 -18.16 -16.49 -35.35
C GLN A 700 -17.02 -15.77 -36.08
N PHE A 701 -16.63 -16.23 -37.26
CA PHE A 701 -15.39 -15.80 -37.92
C PHE A 701 -15.60 -14.93 -39.17
N GLN A 702 -16.81 -14.91 -39.75
CA GLN A 702 -17.10 -14.14 -40.97
C GLN A 702 -18.13 -13.02 -40.67
N PRO A 703 -17.70 -11.83 -40.18
CA PRO A 703 -18.59 -10.73 -39.83
C PRO A 703 -19.40 -10.20 -41.03
N GLU A 704 -18.85 -10.28 -42.24
CA GLU A 704 -19.52 -9.85 -43.47
C GLU A 704 -20.65 -10.80 -43.89
N LYS A 705 -20.52 -12.11 -43.61
CA LYS A 705 -21.61 -13.07 -43.90
C LYS A 705 -22.87 -12.84 -43.09
N HIS A 706 -22.75 -12.26 -41.90
CA HIS A 706 -23.92 -11.77 -41.15
C HIS A 706 -24.67 -10.67 -41.90
N VAL A 707 -23.98 -9.85 -42.70
CA VAL A 707 -24.60 -8.81 -43.53
C VAL A 707 -25.18 -9.43 -44.79
N ASP A 708 -24.42 -10.27 -45.50
CA ASP A 708 -24.82 -10.91 -46.75
C ASP A 708 -26.12 -11.72 -46.61
N GLU A 709 -26.16 -12.70 -45.69
CA GLU A 709 -27.33 -13.58 -45.54
C GLU A 709 -28.56 -12.83 -45.01
N THR A 710 -28.35 -11.78 -44.19
CA THR A 710 -29.43 -10.91 -43.72
C THR A 710 -30.01 -10.08 -44.88
N LEU A 711 -29.17 -9.43 -45.68
CA LEU A 711 -29.64 -8.66 -46.85
C LEU A 711 -30.29 -9.56 -47.90
N LYS A 712 -29.76 -10.76 -48.12
CA LYS A 712 -30.31 -11.76 -49.04
C LYS A 712 -31.70 -12.23 -48.60
N LEU A 713 -31.92 -12.48 -47.31
CA LEU A 713 -33.28 -12.74 -46.81
C LEU A 713 -34.17 -11.51 -47.02
N LEU A 714 -33.73 -10.32 -46.60
CA LEU A 714 -34.50 -9.07 -46.70
C LEU A 714 -34.84 -8.65 -48.14
N GLN A 715 -34.11 -9.15 -49.14
CA GLN A 715 -34.39 -8.96 -50.57
C GLN A 715 -35.33 -10.03 -51.14
N SER A 716 -35.61 -11.10 -50.39
CA SER A 716 -36.48 -12.22 -50.81
C SER A 716 -37.89 -12.18 -50.19
N ILE A 717 -38.15 -11.20 -49.31
CA ILE A 717 -39.42 -10.98 -48.58
C ILE A 717 -40.03 -9.62 -48.92
#